data_AF-A0ABD3QKS7-F1
#
_entry.id   AF-A0ABD3QKS7-F1
#
_cell.length_a   1.000
_cell.length_b   1.000
_cell.length_c   1.000
_cell.angle_alpha   90.00
_cell.angle_beta   90.00
_cell.angle_gamma   90.00
#
_symmetry.space_group_name_H-M   'P 1'
#
loop_
_entity.id
_entity.type
_entity.pdbx_description
1 polymer ?
#
loop_
_entity_poly.entity_id
_entity_poly.type
_entity_poly.pdbx_seq_one_letter_code
_entity_poly.pdbx_strand_id
1 'polypeptide(L)'
;MEGVLSRAIAELSIRSEVESTLTSMLHDVEHACALESYLRSSIELRACRERLEGCRARHDDVVAAWDADRRERERLGSALLYDVVGLSARMMTMTMAEEEEERRNDDDDVGAGTTGGRKPVDARGGGRRRRRRRRDDARDATSEDDEDDDDVVVGEEGGGDGGGSTGTYDDDDDDDDDDESFFAPHELDETTLMNIFAYADPMDVMNFAHTNKALLRKVNVMFGMGDDGGEGGGGGGERRDADRGRRPRGGSEEGGTTDPAAAAVVADDYVPPRDEQSEEKIRTLVSMGFDPDRSRRALDAAEGDVVSAAELLLLGADEEQQHRPTSHLPPTATVPTSTSSSTPQNASHSASFNEAETKKTASNTTAAKSSQKLFGTPGPTQHRRQGSSTSVGSGGNPFSQVSSWFGGAGAEASSVSSAPIASSIAPSSNTSSAPPDAGSEIKLNAAMANSMASKLTPAELSIILRMREKLQKCEADAIKWRVEKEDAEANLASVEAVKEFLVTRVRDTERVVQAQKEEMREVQKKSLEDQEVIVFLDERVKELERVVEELKSKEATIKKETSDIVTKNEKKSRVLSDMLRFEREQIAANEKEWKTAKKLLVKEVRSCRARIVALEAEIEGCSQQNAQLKRGLLALQSANVAREEKP
;
A
#
# COMPACT_ATOMS: atom_id res chain seq x y z
N MET A 1 66.13 -23.95 -68.36
CA MET A 1 64.74 -23.54 -68.03
C MET A 1 64.07 -24.54 -67.11
N GLU A 2 64.03 -25.83 -67.47
CA GLU A 2 63.33 -26.89 -66.72
C GLU A 2 63.51 -26.84 -65.19
N GLY A 3 64.74 -26.81 -64.66
CA GLY A 3 64.98 -26.75 -63.21
C GLY A 3 64.40 -25.51 -62.49
N VAL A 4 64.13 -24.41 -63.21
CA VAL A 4 63.42 -23.24 -62.67
C VAL A 4 61.91 -23.51 -62.62
N LEU A 5 61.36 -24.15 -63.65
CA LEU A 5 59.96 -24.59 -63.68
C LEU A 5 59.69 -25.64 -62.61
N SER A 6 60.57 -26.63 -62.43
CA SER A 6 60.47 -27.64 -61.37
C SER A 6 60.49 -27.01 -59.97
N ARG A 7 61.34 -25.99 -59.74
CA ARG A 7 61.31 -25.24 -58.47
C ARG A 7 60.02 -24.45 -58.29
N ALA A 8 59.54 -23.76 -59.33
CA ALA A 8 58.29 -23.01 -59.27
C ALA A 8 57.07 -23.92 -59.00
N ILE A 9 57.04 -25.12 -59.57
CA ILE A 9 56.01 -26.15 -59.31
C ILE A 9 56.08 -26.63 -57.85
N ALA A 10 57.29 -26.88 -57.32
CA ALA A 10 57.45 -27.27 -55.92
C ALA A 10 57.04 -26.15 -54.94
N GLU A 11 57.39 -24.89 -55.23
CA GLU A 11 56.93 -23.73 -54.46
C GLU A 11 55.40 -23.55 -54.52
N LEU A 12 54.77 -23.85 -55.66
CA LEU A 12 53.30 -23.83 -55.78
C LEU A 12 52.64 -24.96 -54.97
N SER A 13 53.20 -26.17 -54.94
CA SER A 13 52.73 -27.27 -54.08
C SER A 13 52.74 -26.85 -52.61
N ILE A 14 53.89 -26.38 -52.12
CA ILE A 14 54.07 -25.92 -50.74
C ILE A 14 53.09 -24.79 -50.41
N ARG A 15 52.86 -23.84 -51.33
CA ARG A 15 51.84 -22.78 -51.12
C ARG A 15 50.44 -23.36 -50.99
N SER A 16 50.05 -24.34 -51.82
CA SER A 16 48.74 -24.98 -51.73
C SER A 16 48.55 -25.81 -50.45
N GLU A 17 49.61 -26.43 -49.93
CA GLU A 17 49.61 -27.14 -48.64
C GLU A 17 49.49 -26.15 -47.46
N VAL A 18 50.17 -25.00 -47.55
CA VAL A 18 50.03 -23.89 -46.57
C VAL A 18 48.63 -23.26 -46.63
N GLU A 19 48.06 -23.08 -47.82
CA GLU A 19 46.70 -22.56 -48.00
C GLU A 19 45.63 -23.53 -47.49
N SER A 20 45.80 -24.84 -47.73
CA SER A 20 44.94 -25.90 -47.18
C SER A 20 45.02 -26.00 -45.65
N THR A 21 46.21 -25.85 -45.06
CA THR A 21 46.36 -25.87 -43.59
C THR A 21 45.85 -24.59 -42.94
N LEU A 22 46.05 -23.42 -43.57
CA LEU A 22 45.46 -22.15 -43.12
C LEU A 22 43.93 -22.17 -43.16
N THR A 23 43.32 -22.71 -44.22
CA THR A 23 41.86 -22.81 -44.32
C THR A 23 41.27 -23.83 -43.33
N SER A 24 41.97 -24.93 -43.05
CA SER A 24 41.60 -25.85 -41.95
C SER A 24 41.62 -25.13 -40.60
N MET A 25 42.71 -24.47 -40.24
CA MET A 25 42.84 -23.75 -38.96
C MET A 25 41.82 -22.62 -38.82
N LEU A 26 41.46 -21.95 -39.92
CA LEU A 26 40.42 -20.92 -39.91
C LEU A 26 39.05 -21.54 -39.60
N HIS A 27 38.72 -22.70 -40.18
CA HIS A 27 37.48 -23.42 -39.88
C HIS A 27 37.45 -23.98 -38.44
N ASP A 28 38.59 -24.45 -37.93
CA ASP A 28 38.72 -24.87 -36.52
C ASP A 28 38.44 -23.69 -35.55
N VAL A 29 38.88 -22.47 -35.90
CA VAL A 29 38.60 -21.23 -35.15
C VAL A 29 37.12 -20.81 -35.27
N GLU A 30 36.51 -20.89 -36.46
CA GLU A 30 35.07 -20.67 -36.64
C GLU A 30 34.24 -21.63 -35.77
N HIS A 31 34.59 -22.91 -35.78
CA HIS A 31 33.94 -23.94 -34.97
C HIS A 31 34.14 -23.70 -33.46
N ALA A 32 35.33 -23.27 -33.02
CA ALA A 32 35.60 -22.90 -31.64
C ALA A 32 34.75 -21.70 -31.18
N CYS A 33 34.63 -20.65 -32.00
CA CYS A 33 33.78 -19.48 -31.73
C CYS A 33 32.28 -19.85 -31.68
N ALA A 34 31.83 -20.75 -32.55
CA ALA A 34 30.46 -21.27 -32.52
C ALA A 34 30.19 -22.10 -31.25
N LEU A 35 31.14 -22.96 -30.84
CA LEU A 35 31.05 -23.74 -29.62
C LEU A 35 31.05 -22.86 -28.37
N GLU A 36 31.90 -21.82 -28.30
CA GLU A 36 31.89 -20.87 -27.19
C GLU A 36 30.55 -20.14 -27.09
N SER A 37 30.02 -19.67 -28.22
CA SER A 37 28.70 -19.01 -28.29
C SER A 37 27.59 -19.92 -27.77
N TYR A 38 27.57 -21.19 -28.19
CA TYR A 38 26.64 -22.20 -27.69
C TYR A 38 26.78 -22.47 -26.19
N LEU A 39 28.03 -22.54 -25.67
CA LEU A 39 28.30 -22.74 -24.25
C LEU A 39 27.83 -21.54 -23.40
N ARG A 40 28.02 -20.31 -23.87
CA ARG A 40 27.48 -19.09 -23.21
C ARG A 40 25.95 -19.14 -23.12
N SER A 41 25.26 -19.38 -24.24
CA SER A 41 23.78 -19.54 -24.24
C SER A 41 23.30 -20.70 -23.35
N SER A 42 24.06 -21.80 -23.26
CA SER A 42 23.75 -22.93 -22.38
C SER A 42 23.90 -22.59 -20.89
N ILE A 43 24.87 -21.75 -20.52
CA ILE A 43 25.04 -21.23 -19.16
C ILE A 43 23.92 -20.24 -18.82
N GLU A 44 23.59 -19.32 -19.72
CA GLU A 44 22.50 -18.35 -19.55
C GLU A 44 21.15 -19.06 -19.38
N LEU A 45 20.82 -20.05 -20.22
CA LEU A 45 19.61 -20.86 -20.10
C LEU A 45 19.54 -21.62 -18.76
N ARG A 46 20.68 -22.07 -18.22
CA ARG A 46 20.73 -22.71 -16.89
C ARG A 46 20.42 -21.70 -15.79
N ALA A 47 21.04 -20.53 -15.82
CA ALA A 47 20.79 -19.45 -14.85
C ALA A 47 19.36 -18.87 -14.96
N CYS A 48 18.70 -18.98 -16.12
CA CYS A 48 17.28 -18.67 -16.26
C CYS A 48 16.38 -19.74 -15.64
N ARG A 49 16.69 -21.03 -15.78
CA ARG A 49 15.95 -22.13 -15.12
C ARG A 49 16.05 -22.07 -13.60
N GLU A 50 17.26 -21.89 -13.07
CA GLU A 50 17.52 -21.78 -11.63
C GLU A 50 16.76 -20.59 -11.01
N ARG A 51 16.71 -19.44 -11.70
CA ARG A 51 15.88 -18.29 -11.29
C ARG A 51 14.38 -18.59 -11.34
N LEU A 52 13.90 -19.31 -12.36
CA LEU A 52 12.49 -19.71 -12.48
C LEU A 52 12.08 -20.71 -11.39
N GLU A 53 12.94 -21.70 -11.11
CA GLU A 53 12.75 -22.66 -10.01
C GLU A 53 12.74 -21.95 -8.64
N GLY A 54 13.63 -20.99 -8.42
CA GLY A 54 13.62 -20.13 -7.23
C GLY A 54 12.40 -19.21 -7.11
N CYS A 55 11.85 -18.72 -8.23
CA CYS A 55 10.56 -18.00 -8.25
C CYS A 55 9.39 -18.93 -7.92
N ARG A 56 9.40 -20.15 -8.45
CA ARG A 56 8.37 -21.15 -8.18
C ARG A 56 8.35 -21.59 -6.72
N ALA A 57 9.52 -21.86 -6.12
CA ALA A 57 9.62 -22.20 -4.71
C ALA A 57 8.94 -21.13 -3.82
N ARG A 58 9.26 -19.83 -4.04
CA ARG A 58 8.63 -18.73 -3.30
C ARG A 58 7.12 -18.59 -3.54
N HIS A 59 6.61 -18.96 -4.72
CA HIS A 59 5.17 -19.01 -4.98
C HIS A 59 4.52 -20.14 -4.19
N ASP A 60 5.13 -21.33 -4.22
CA ASP A 60 4.62 -22.52 -3.56
C ASP A 60 4.69 -22.37 -2.02
N ASP A 61 5.70 -21.66 -1.48
CA ASP A 61 5.79 -21.22 -0.08
C ASP A 61 4.62 -20.29 0.32
N VAL A 62 4.27 -19.31 -0.53
CA VAL A 62 3.16 -18.38 -0.29
C VAL A 62 1.80 -19.08 -0.34
N VAL A 63 1.61 -20.04 -1.25
CA VAL A 63 0.42 -20.90 -1.29
C VAL A 63 0.33 -21.75 -0.02
N ALA A 64 1.43 -22.38 0.40
CA ALA A 64 1.46 -23.18 1.63
C ALA A 64 1.15 -22.36 2.89
N ALA A 65 1.61 -21.10 2.95
CA ALA A 65 1.28 -20.17 4.03
C ALA A 65 -0.19 -19.73 4.00
N TRP A 66 -0.76 -19.48 2.83
CA TRP A 66 -2.19 -19.15 2.67
C TRP A 66 -3.09 -20.32 3.05
N ASP A 67 -2.75 -21.55 2.65
CA ASP A 67 -3.48 -22.75 3.06
C ASP A 67 -3.34 -23.01 4.58
N ALA A 68 -2.22 -22.62 5.21
CA ALA A 68 -2.04 -22.71 6.66
C ALA A 68 -2.95 -21.73 7.41
N ASP A 69 -2.98 -20.46 6.99
CA ASP A 69 -3.91 -19.45 7.52
C ASP A 69 -5.37 -19.86 7.29
N ARG A 70 -5.71 -20.37 6.10
CA ARG A 70 -7.03 -20.90 5.81
C ARG A 70 -7.44 -22.03 6.77
N ARG A 71 -6.59 -23.04 6.98
CA ARG A 71 -6.87 -24.14 7.92
C ARG A 71 -7.03 -23.64 9.36
N GLU A 72 -6.28 -22.61 9.76
CA GLU A 72 -6.43 -22.00 11.08
C GLU A 72 -7.75 -21.23 11.22
N ARG A 73 -8.19 -20.51 10.17
CA ARG A 73 -9.54 -19.91 10.13
C ARG A 73 -10.65 -20.96 10.20
N GLU A 74 -10.52 -22.07 9.48
CA GLU A 74 -11.46 -23.19 9.51
C GLU A 74 -11.49 -23.86 10.90
N ARG A 75 -10.33 -23.98 11.57
CA ARG A 75 -10.22 -24.45 12.97
C ARG A 75 -10.86 -23.50 13.98
N LEU A 76 -10.62 -22.20 13.86
CA LEU A 76 -11.18 -21.16 14.74
C LEU A 76 -12.70 -21.01 14.53
N GLY A 77 -13.18 -21.04 13.29
CA GLY A 77 -14.61 -21.05 12.99
C GLY A 77 -15.32 -22.28 13.56
N SER A 78 -14.67 -23.45 13.50
CA SER A 78 -15.17 -24.68 14.13
C SER A 78 -15.24 -24.55 15.66
N ALA A 79 -14.21 -23.98 16.29
CA ALA A 79 -14.19 -23.75 17.74
C ALA A 79 -15.30 -22.78 18.19
N LEU A 80 -15.47 -21.65 17.49
CA LEU A 80 -16.56 -20.70 17.74
C LEU A 80 -17.95 -21.35 17.56
N LEU A 81 -18.11 -22.25 16.59
CA LEU A 81 -19.36 -23.00 16.42
C LEU A 81 -19.65 -23.90 17.64
N TYR A 82 -18.64 -24.61 18.16
CA TYR A 82 -18.78 -25.41 19.39
C TYR A 82 -19.10 -24.54 20.62
N ASP A 83 -18.48 -23.37 20.76
CA ASP A 83 -18.76 -22.46 21.87
C ASP A 83 -20.17 -21.87 21.80
N VAL A 84 -20.66 -21.49 20.60
CA VAL A 84 -22.03 -21.01 20.39
C VAL A 84 -23.07 -22.10 20.65
N VAL A 85 -22.84 -23.33 20.17
CA VAL A 85 -23.72 -24.48 20.47
C VAL A 85 -23.69 -24.81 21.97
N GLY A 86 -22.51 -24.74 22.60
CA GLY A 86 -22.35 -24.93 24.04
C GLY A 86 -23.01 -23.84 24.90
N LEU A 87 -23.01 -22.59 24.44
CA LEU A 87 -23.76 -21.48 25.05
C LEU A 87 -25.27 -21.71 24.92
N SER A 88 -25.76 -22.05 23.72
CA SER A 88 -27.17 -22.35 23.48
C SER A 88 -27.68 -23.52 24.35
N ALA A 89 -26.90 -24.59 24.48
CA ALA A 89 -27.22 -25.71 25.36
C ALA A 89 -27.22 -25.32 26.86
N ARG A 90 -26.30 -24.45 27.30
CA ARG A 90 -26.31 -23.90 28.67
C ARG A 90 -27.54 -23.02 28.92
N MET A 91 -27.90 -22.17 27.97
CA MET A 91 -29.09 -21.33 28.03
C MET A 91 -30.37 -22.17 28.13
N MET A 92 -30.52 -23.20 27.29
CA MET A 92 -31.64 -24.15 27.39
C MET A 92 -31.69 -24.92 28.72
N THR A 93 -30.54 -25.20 29.36
CA THR A 93 -30.53 -25.86 30.68
C THR A 93 -30.79 -24.89 31.84
N MET A 94 -30.60 -23.58 31.64
CA MET A 94 -31.05 -22.55 32.60
C MET A 94 -32.56 -22.35 32.49
N THR A 95 -33.11 -22.14 31.29
CA THR A 95 -34.57 -21.97 31.11
C THR A 95 -35.36 -23.22 31.54
N MET A 96 -34.83 -24.42 31.34
CA MET A 96 -35.43 -25.66 31.86
C MET A 96 -35.31 -25.82 33.38
N ALA A 97 -34.34 -25.17 34.02
CA ALA A 97 -34.21 -25.17 35.48
C ALA A 97 -35.13 -24.10 36.12
N GLU A 98 -35.24 -22.93 35.49
CA GLU A 98 -36.21 -21.88 35.82
C GLU A 98 -37.65 -22.42 35.71
N GLU A 99 -37.99 -23.12 34.61
CA GLU A 99 -39.29 -23.80 34.42
C GLU A 99 -39.48 -25.04 35.34
N GLU A 100 -38.44 -25.53 36.04
CA GLU A 100 -38.58 -26.54 37.11
C GLU A 100 -38.74 -25.86 38.49
N GLU A 101 -38.16 -24.68 38.70
CA GLU A 101 -38.29 -23.90 39.93
C GLU A 101 -39.67 -23.21 40.02
N GLU A 102 -40.16 -22.65 38.91
CA GLU A 102 -41.53 -22.14 38.77
C GLU A 102 -42.57 -23.21 39.15
N ARG A 103 -42.47 -24.41 38.56
CA ARG A 103 -43.35 -25.56 38.87
C ARG A 103 -43.30 -26.01 40.33
N ARG A 104 -42.18 -25.81 41.03
CA ARG A 104 -42.07 -26.12 42.47
C ARG A 104 -42.75 -25.05 43.33
N ASN A 105 -42.67 -23.79 42.92
CA ASN A 105 -43.35 -22.68 43.60
C ASN A 105 -44.88 -22.85 43.50
N ASP A 106 -45.39 -23.27 42.34
CA ASP A 106 -46.81 -23.64 42.14
C ASP A 106 -47.27 -24.77 43.08
N ASP A 107 -46.49 -25.84 43.20
CA ASP A 107 -46.81 -27.00 44.05
C ASP A 107 -46.82 -26.63 45.56
N ASP A 108 -45.98 -25.69 46.00
CA ASP A 108 -45.87 -25.29 47.41
C ASP A 108 -47.03 -24.36 47.88
N ASP A 109 -47.57 -23.47 47.03
CA ASP A 109 -48.73 -22.63 47.41
C ASP A 109 -50.01 -23.47 47.63
N VAL A 110 -50.21 -24.49 46.78
CA VAL A 110 -51.28 -25.51 46.97
C VAL A 110 -51.09 -26.29 48.29
N GLY A 111 -49.86 -26.35 48.82
CA GLY A 111 -49.50 -27.06 50.05
C GLY A 111 -50.00 -26.44 51.35
N ALA A 112 -50.30 -25.14 51.40
CA ALA A 112 -50.59 -24.40 52.63
C ALA A 112 -51.91 -24.81 53.36
N GLY A 113 -52.73 -25.65 52.73
CA GLY A 113 -54.14 -25.87 53.11
C GLY A 113 -54.46 -26.90 54.21
N THR A 114 -53.53 -27.73 54.71
CA THR A 114 -53.89 -28.81 55.69
C THR A 114 -52.94 -29.00 56.89
N THR A 115 -53.26 -28.36 58.03
CA THR A 115 -52.58 -28.61 59.30
C THR A 115 -52.94 -29.99 59.89
N GLY A 116 -52.04 -30.98 59.77
CA GLY A 116 -52.28 -32.37 60.20
C GLY A 116 -51.09 -33.04 60.92
N GLY A 117 -50.44 -32.34 61.84
CA GLY A 117 -49.07 -32.64 62.30
C GLY A 117 -48.80 -34.04 62.91
N ARG A 118 -47.61 -34.56 62.63
CA ARG A 118 -46.97 -35.69 63.34
C ARG A 118 -45.53 -35.33 63.75
N LYS A 119 -45.03 -36.01 64.78
CA LYS A 119 -43.79 -35.64 65.49
C LYS A 119 -42.52 -36.14 64.78
N PRO A 120 -41.38 -35.43 64.89
CA PRO A 120 -40.08 -35.98 64.52
C PRO A 120 -39.68 -37.15 65.44
N VAL A 121 -38.89 -38.07 64.90
CA VAL A 121 -38.28 -39.20 65.64
C VAL A 121 -36.83 -39.36 65.17
N ASP A 122 -35.89 -39.50 66.11
CA ASP A 122 -34.45 -39.55 65.85
C ASP A 122 -34.02 -40.76 64.99
N ALA A 123 -33.29 -40.50 63.90
CA ALA A 123 -32.67 -41.52 63.05
C ALA A 123 -31.14 -41.38 63.01
N ARG A 124 -30.49 -41.75 64.12
CA ARG A 124 -29.05 -41.56 64.36
C ARG A 124 -28.18 -42.67 63.73
N GLY A 125 -27.55 -42.40 62.58
CA GLY A 125 -26.50 -43.27 62.01
C GLY A 125 -25.99 -42.79 60.64
N GLY A 126 -24.78 -43.13 60.18
CA GLY A 126 -23.77 -44.00 60.81
C GLY A 126 -22.85 -44.75 59.82
N GLY A 127 -22.50 -44.17 58.67
CA GLY A 127 -21.87 -44.90 57.55
C GLY A 127 -20.40 -44.53 57.23
N ARG A 128 -19.43 -45.23 57.84
CA ARG A 128 -18.02 -45.22 57.38
C ARG A 128 -17.80 -46.29 56.29
N ARG A 129 -16.70 -46.14 55.50
CA ARG A 129 -16.04 -47.12 54.58
C ARG A 129 -16.50 -47.02 53.10
N ARG A 130 -15.69 -47.34 52.06
CA ARG A 130 -14.23 -47.64 51.95
C ARG A 130 -13.76 -47.62 50.47
N ARG A 131 -12.50 -47.18 50.25
CA ARG A 131 -11.49 -47.72 49.28
C ARG A 131 -11.95 -48.44 47.98
N ARG A 132 -11.51 -47.90 46.83
CA ARG A 132 -10.53 -48.47 45.85
C ARG A 132 -10.21 -47.36 44.83
N ARG A 133 -8.99 -47.05 44.35
CA ARG A 133 -7.77 -47.80 43.90
C ARG A 133 -7.87 -48.44 42.50
N ARG A 134 -7.02 -47.95 41.59
CA ARG A 134 -6.50 -48.51 40.32
C ARG A 134 -7.46 -48.60 39.12
N ARG A 135 -7.23 -47.76 38.11
CA ARG A 135 -6.38 -48.02 36.92
C ARG A 135 -6.01 -46.65 36.31
N ASP A 136 -4.86 -46.40 35.67
CA ASP A 136 -3.82 -47.28 35.08
C ASP A 136 -4.32 -48.19 33.95
N ASP A 137 -4.76 -47.61 32.83
CA ASP A 137 -4.74 -48.26 31.51
C ASP A 137 -4.58 -47.17 30.44
N ALA A 138 -3.43 -47.18 29.75
CA ALA A 138 -3.17 -46.31 28.61
C ALA A 138 -3.31 -47.13 27.32
N ARG A 139 -4.12 -46.63 26.38
CA ARG A 139 -4.17 -47.02 24.97
C ARG A 139 -4.46 -45.74 24.16
N ASP A 140 -3.73 -45.36 23.12
CA ASP A 140 -3.12 -46.14 22.04
C ASP A 140 -4.18 -46.79 21.13
N ALA A 141 -4.62 -45.99 20.16
CA ALA A 141 -5.56 -46.35 19.10
C ALA A 141 -5.35 -45.38 17.91
N THR A 142 -4.24 -45.55 17.20
CA THR A 142 -4.22 -45.18 15.78
C THR A 142 -5.08 -46.19 15.03
N SER A 143 -6.27 -45.77 14.59
CA SER A 143 -7.06 -46.49 13.59
C SER A 143 -7.17 -45.62 12.36
N GLU A 144 -6.41 -46.00 11.34
CA GLU A 144 -6.73 -45.73 9.93
C GLU A 144 -7.95 -46.60 9.53
N ASP A 145 -8.30 -46.57 8.25
CA ASP A 145 -9.27 -47.44 7.56
C ASP A 145 -10.78 -47.13 7.74
N ASP A 146 -11.32 -46.51 6.68
CA ASP A 146 -12.49 -46.94 5.88
C ASP A 146 -13.96 -46.82 6.40
N GLU A 147 -14.86 -46.96 5.42
CA GLU A 147 -16.34 -47.07 5.46
C GLU A 147 -17.12 -45.79 5.86
N ASP A 148 -18.17 -45.36 5.14
CA ASP A 148 -18.68 -45.79 3.82
C ASP A 148 -19.60 -44.72 3.16
N ASP A 149 -20.22 -45.05 2.01
CA ASP A 149 -21.26 -44.26 1.34
C ASP A 149 -22.48 -43.92 2.23
N ASP A 150 -23.11 -42.76 2.01
CA ASP A 150 -24.50 -42.52 2.47
C ASP A 150 -25.27 -41.63 1.46
N ASP A 151 -26.06 -42.30 0.61
CA ASP A 151 -26.92 -41.68 -0.42
C ASP A 151 -28.16 -41.06 0.27
N VAL A 152 -28.23 -39.74 0.42
CA VAL A 152 -29.34 -39.07 1.13
C VAL A 152 -30.62 -39.09 0.30
N VAL A 153 -31.35 -40.20 0.41
CA VAL A 153 -32.71 -40.37 -0.12
C VAL A 153 -33.66 -39.42 0.59
N VAL A 154 -34.12 -38.38 -0.10
CA VAL A 154 -35.18 -37.47 0.38
C VAL A 154 -36.53 -38.18 0.25
N GLY A 155 -36.84 -39.02 1.26
CA GLY A 155 -38.07 -39.81 1.38
C GLY A 155 -39.15 -39.14 2.24
N GLU A 156 -40.40 -39.34 1.81
CA GLU A 156 -41.65 -38.74 2.30
C GLU A 156 -42.05 -39.00 3.77
N GLU A 157 -43.00 -38.17 4.22
CA GLU A 157 -43.99 -38.40 5.30
C GLU A 157 -43.54 -38.45 6.78
N GLY A 158 -44.32 -37.80 7.64
CA GLY A 158 -44.09 -37.68 9.08
C GLY A 158 -45.10 -36.77 9.78
N GLY A 159 -46.38 -37.16 9.81
CA GLY A 159 -47.44 -36.37 10.43
C GLY A 159 -47.37 -36.37 11.97
N GLY A 160 -47.14 -35.21 12.58
CA GLY A 160 -47.18 -35.03 14.03
C GLY A 160 -48.58 -34.67 14.54
N ASP A 161 -49.27 -35.64 15.14
CA ASP A 161 -50.41 -35.37 16.03
C ASP A 161 -49.90 -34.80 17.37
N GLY A 162 -50.65 -33.89 17.99
CA GLY A 162 -50.11 -33.01 19.03
C GLY A 162 -51.12 -32.07 19.68
N GLY A 163 -52.25 -32.59 20.14
CA GLY A 163 -53.20 -31.80 20.94
C GLY A 163 -52.62 -31.44 22.32
N GLY A 164 -52.60 -30.14 22.67
CA GLY A 164 -52.03 -29.65 23.92
C GLY A 164 -52.79 -28.44 24.49
N SER A 165 -53.40 -28.65 25.66
CA SER A 165 -53.97 -27.72 26.66
C SER A 165 -54.44 -26.30 26.28
N THR A 166 -55.65 -25.96 26.71
CA THR A 166 -56.12 -24.57 26.84
C THR A 166 -55.49 -23.88 28.05
N GLY A 167 -54.54 -22.96 27.83
CA GLY A 167 -54.09 -22.00 28.85
C GLY A 167 -54.82 -20.66 28.68
N THR A 168 -55.65 -20.26 29.64
CA THR A 168 -56.15 -18.87 29.73
C THR A 168 -55.31 -18.13 30.75
N TYR A 169 -54.41 -17.29 30.27
CA TYR A 169 -53.84 -16.20 31.06
C TYR A 169 -54.69 -14.96 30.80
N ASP A 170 -55.39 -14.50 31.83
CA ASP A 170 -55.99 -13.16 31.86
C ASP A 170 -54.88 -12.12 32.07
N ASP A 171 -55.06 -10.90 31.55
CA ASP A 171 -54.23 -9.75 31.95
C ASP A 171 -54.46 -9.43 33.44
N ASP A 172 -53.39 -9.13 34.19
CA ASP A 172 -53.29 -8.00 35.14
C ASP A 172 -51.88 -8.01 35.82
N ASP A 173 -51.25 -6.83 35.87
CA ASP A 173 -50.16 -6.36 36.75
C ASP A 173 -48.98 -7.29 37.15
N ASP A 174 -47.78 -7.02 36.62
CA ASP A 174 -46.68 -6.43 37.42
C ASP A 174 -45.56 -5.86 36.51
N ASP A 175 -45.33 -4.54 36.57
CA ASP A 175 -44.25 -3.80 35.87
C ASP A 175 -42.94 -3.86 36.71
N ASP A 176 -42.31 -5.02 36.85
CA ASP A 176 -40.95 -5.10 37.39
C ASP A 176 -39.94 -4.73 36.29
N ASP A 177 -39.53 -3.46 36.28
CA ASP A 177 -38.41 -2.92 35.50
C ASP A 177 -37.08 -3.58 35.95
N ASP A 178 -36.79 -4.78 35.43
CA ASP A 178 -35.47 -5.40 35.57
C ASP A 178 -34.43 -4.52 34.84
N ASP A 179 -33.64 -3.78 35.63
CA ASP A 179 -32.48 -2.96 35.22
C ASP A 179 -31.31 -3.85 34.70
N GLU A 180 -31.60 -4.80 33.81
CA GLU A 180 -30.65 -5.41 32.87
C GLU A 180 -30.04 -4.26 32.06
N SER A 181 -28.92 -3.72 32.54
CA SER A 181 -28.23 -2.55 31.98
C SER A 181 -27.58 -2.92 30.64
N PHE A 182 -28.42 -3.07 29.62
CA PHE A 182 -28.11 -3.60 28.30
C PHE A 182 -27.08 -2.70 27.62
N PHE A 183 -25.81 -3.11 27.71
CA PHE A 183 -24.63 -2.26 27.59
C PHE A 183 -24.61 -1.45 26.29
N ALA A 184 -25.14 -0.23 26.34
CA ALA A 184 -25.64 0.42 25.14
C ALA A 184 -24.48 1.05 24.35
N PRO A 185 -24.19 0.65 23.10
CA PRO A 185 -22.93 1.02 22.42
C PRO A 185 -22.68 2.52 22.16
N HIS A 186 -23.63 3.39 22.50
CA HIS A 186 -23.51 4.84 22.41
C HIS A 186 -22.96 5.51 23.69
N GLU A 187 -22.99 4.79 24.83
CA GLU A 187 -22.46 5.21 26.13
C GLU A 187 -20.94 5.06 26.23
N LEU A 188 -20.36 4.13 25.46
CA LEU A 188 -18.92 3.99 25.28
C LEU A 188 -18.27 5.34 24.91
N ASP A 189 -17.11 5.62 25.48
CA ASP A 189 -16.34 6.81 25.15
C ASP A 189 -15.83 6.77 23.69
N GLU A 190 -15.52 7.95 23.13
CA GLU A 190 -15.13 8.09 21.73
C GLU A 190 -13.80 7.40 21.42
N THR A 191 -12.90 7.26 22.41
CA THR A 191 -11.62 6.56 22.22
C THR A 191 -11.83 5.05 22.16
N THR A 192 -12.68 4.48 23.02
CA THR A 192 -13.04 3.05 22.96
C THR A 192 -13.83 2.74 21.68
N LEU A 193 -14.75 3.60 21.25
CA LEU A 193 -15.45 3.45 19.98
C LEU A 193 -14.48 3.48 18.78
N MET A 194 -13.55 4.44 18.76
CA MET A 194 -12.52 4.51 17.71
C MET A 194 -11.61 3.27 17.70
N ASN A 195 -11.24 2.76 18.88
CA ASN A 195 -10.45 1.53 19.01
C ASN A 195 -11.21 0.29 18.50
N ILE A 196 -12.53 0.22 18.66
CA ILE A 196 -13.36 -0.85 18.09
C ILE A 196 -13.44 -0.70 16.56
N PHE A 197 -13.69 0.52 16.08
CA PHE A 197 -13.82 0.81 14.64
C PHE A 197 -12.50 0.67 13.87
N ALA A 198 -11.34 0.77 14.53
CA ALA A 198 -10.02 0.51 13.94
C ALA A 198 -9.84 -0.95 13.44
N TYR A 199 -10.71 -1.88 13.87
CA TYR A 199 -10.71 -3.29 13.45
C TYR A 199 -11.95 -3.69 12.61
N ALA A 200 -12.83 -2.74 12.28
CA ALA A 200 -14.05 -2.99 11.52
C ALA A 200 -14.00 -2.29 10.15
N ASP A 201 -14.55 -2.92 9.12
CA ASP A 201 -14.64 -2.28 7.80
C ASP A 201 -15.57 -1.04 7.87
N PRO A 202 -15.29 0.07 7.15
CA PRO A 202 -16.11 1.28 7.22
C PRO A 202 -17.60 1.07 6.89
N MET A 203 -17.91 0.03 6.11
CA MET A 203 -19.29 -0.35 5.80
C MET A 203 -20.00 -0.96 7.02
N ASP A 204 -19.30 -1.75 7.82
CA ASP A 204 -19.83 -2.38 9.03
C ASP A 204 -19.96 -1.37 10.17
N VAL A 205 -19.03 -0.43 10.28
CA VAL A 205 -19.15 0.75 11.17
C VAL A 205 -20.45 1.51 10.86
N MET A 206 -20.72 1.80 9.59
CA MET A 206 -21.96 2.48 9.16
C MET A 206 -23.21 1.62 9.37
N ASN A 207 -23.16 0.32 9.07
CA ASN A 207 -24.29 -0.60 9.30
C ASN A 207 -24.65 -0.71 10.79
N PHE A 208 -23.63 -0.85 11.65
CA PHE A 208 -23.78 -0.88 13.10
C PHE A 208 -24.32 0.46 13.63
N ALA A 209 -23.78 1.59 13.16
CA ALA A 209 -24.27 2.92 13.49
C ALA A 209 -25.75 3.11 13.10
N HIS A 210 -26.19 2.63 11.93
CA HIS A 210 -27.60 2.72 11.52
C HIS A 210 -28.58 1.98 12.46
N THR A 211 -28.13 1.03 13.28
CA THR A 211 -29.00 0.37 14.27
C THR A 211 -29.39 1.26 15.45
N ASN A 212 -28.55 2.26 15.80
CA ASN A 212 -28.77 3.14 16.95
C ASN A 212 -28.53 4.61 16.57
N LYS A 213 -29.59 5.43 16.60
CA LYS A 213 -29.54 6.85 16.21
C LYS A 213 -28.61 7.72 17.07
N ALA A 214 -28.36 7.37 18.32
CA ALA A 214 -27.41 8.07 19.17
C ALA A 214 -25.97 7.73 18.76
N LEU A 215 -25.69 6.45 18.47
CA LEU A 215 -24.41 6.02 17.91
C LEU A 215 -24.17 6.64 16.53
N LEU A 216 -25.16 6.68 15.65
CA LEU A 216 -25.05 7.32 14.33
C LEU A 216 -24.67 8.80 14.42
N ARG A 217 -25.24 9.55 15.38
CA ARG A 217 -24.82 10.94 15.63
C ARG A 217 -23.37 11.03 16.09
N LYS A 218 -22.95 10.16 17.01
CA LYS A 218 -21.58 10.11 17.54
C LYS A 218 -20.56 9.74 16.45
N VAL A 219 -20.88 8.75 15.62
CA VAL A 219 -20.12 8.36 14.42
C VAL A 219 -20.04 9.52 13.42
N ASN A 220 -21.15 10.19 13.13
CA ASN A 220 -21.13 11.35 12.24
C ASN A 220 -20.26 12.50 12.78
N VAL A 221 -20.22 12.72 14.10
CA VAL A 221 -19.30 13.70 14.72
C VAL A 221 -17.84 13.24 14.59
N MET A 222 -17.52 12.00 15.01
CA MET A 222 -16.15 11.45 14.96
C MET A 222 -15.56 11.39 13.55
N PHE A 223 -16.39 11.24 12.50
CA PHE A 223 -15.94 11.21 11.10
C PHE A 223 -16.26 12.49 10.31
N GLY A 224 -16.66 13.59 10.96
CA GLY A 224 -16.90 14.89 10.29
C GLY A 224 -18.04 14.90 9.27
N MET A 225 -19.01 13.98 9.41
CA MET A 225 -20.24 13.92 8.60
C MET A 225 -21.46 14.55 9.29
N GLY A 226 -21.27 15.06 10.52
CA GLY A 226 -22.33 15.51 11.42
C GLY A 226 -22.63 17.00 11.37
N ASP A 227 -23.30 17.44 10.30
CA ASP A 227 -24.09 18.68 10.18
C ASP A 227 -23.68 19.85 11.12
N ASP A 228 -22.79 20.72 10.65
CA ASP A 228 -22.43 22.00 11.32
C ASP A 228 -23.61 23.01 11.39
N GLY A 229 -24.82 22.59 11.02
CA GLY A 229 -26.06 23.35 10.79
C GLY A 229 -26.73 24.04 11.97
N GLY A 230 -25.98 24.40 13.01
CA GLY A 230 -26.23 25.57 13.85
C GLY A 230 -27.50 25.62 14.72
N GLU A 231 -27.37 25.19 15.97
CA GLU A 231 -28.05 25.82 17.12
C GLU A 231 -27.05 26.65 17.96
N GLY A 232 -26.42 27.64 17.32
CA GLY A 232 -25.49 28.59 17.94
C GLY A 232 -25.90 30.04 17.66
N GLY A 233 -26.13 30.83 18.71
CA GLY A 233 -26.80 32.14 18.61
C GLY A 233 -25.89 33.33 18.25
N GLY A 234 -26.33 34.14 17.29
CA GLY A 234 -25.76 35.46 16.96
C GLY A 234 -26.53 36.14 15.82
N GLY A 235 -26.50 37.46 15.64
CA GLY A 235 -25.72 38.43 16.42
C GLY A 235 -25.74 39.88 15.90
N GLY A 236 -26.75 40.30 15.13
CA GLY A 236 -26.98 41.70 14.77
C GLY A 236 -26.54 42.17 13.37
N GLY A 237 -27.25 43.19 12.86
CA GLY A 237 -26.92 43.97 11.65
C GLY A 237 -27.39 43.38 10.30
N GLU A 238 -27.74 44.19 9.28
CA GLU A 238 -28.31 45.55 9.32
C GLU A 238 -28.91 45.93 7.93
N ARG A 239 -30.16 46.42 7.88
CA ARG A 239 -30.83 47.11 6.73
C ARG A 239 -31.06 46.22 5.47
N ARG A 240 -32.19 46.27 4.76
CA ARG A 240 -33.07 47.41 4.37
C ARG A 240 -34.53 46.96 4.14
N ASP A 241 -35.45 47.92 4.31
CA ASP A 241 -36.65 48.25 3.50
C ASP A 241 -37.25 47.14 2.59
N ALA A 242 -38.58 46.84 2.56
CA ALA A 242 -39.71 47.72 2.85
C ALA A 242 -41.08 47.01 3.06
N ASP A 243 -42.03 47.75 3.63
CA ASP A 243 -43.49 47.78 3.33
C ASP A 243 -44.31 46.45 3.24
N ARG A 244 -44.87 45.97 4.37
CA ARG A 244 -46.33 46.08 4.68
C ARG A 244 -46.82 45.28 5.92
N GLY A 245 -47.72 45.90 6.69
CA GLY A 245 -48.90 45.19 7.22
C GLY A 245 -49.00 44.89 8.73
N ARG A 246 -49.65 45.82 9.46
CA ARG A 246 -50.68 45.59 10.52
C ARG A 246 -50.97 44.12 10.93
N ARG A 247 -51.13 43.74 12.21
CA ARG A 247 -51.58 44.49 13.42
C ARG A 247 -51.22 43.71 14.74
N PRO A 248 -51.36 44.30 15.96
CA PRO A 248 -50.71 43.79 17.18
C PRO A 248 -51.60 43.16 18.27
N ARG A 249 -50.97 42.35 19.13
CA ARG A 249 -51.27 42.01 20.55
C ARG A 249 -50.13 41.11 21.07
N GLY A 250 -49.62 41.18 22.31
CA GLY A 250 -49.84 42.14 23.41
C GLY A 250 -49.47 41.53 24.78
N GLY A 251 -48.72 42.26 25.62
CA GLY A 251 -48.14 41.80 26.91
C GLY A 251 -46.61 41.58 26.80
N SER A 252 -45.72 42.03 27.70
CA SER A 252 -45.65 42.04 29.19
C SER A 252 -45.07 40.72 29.76
N GLU A 253 -44.09 40.69 30.68
CA GLU A 253 -43.41 41.77 31.44
C GLU A 253 -42.09 41.25 32.08
N GLU A 254 -41.22 42.16 32.57
CA GLU A 254 -40.07 41.91 33.50
C GLU A 254 -38.89 40.99 33.02
N GLY A 255 -37.67 41.03 33.58
CA GLY A 255 -37.06 41.99 34.54
C GLY A 255 -35.69 41.52 35.08
N GLY A 256 -34.74 42.45 35.30
CA GLY A 256 -33.38 42.21 35.88
C GLY A 256 -32.31 41.83 34.83
N THR A 257 -31.10 42.41 34.70
CA THR A 257 -30.11 43.12 35.55
C THR A 257 -29.30 42.26 36.53
N THR A 258 -28.00 42.05 36.23
CA THR A 258 -26.84 42.56 37.02
C THR A 258 -25.51 42.23 36.32
N ASP A 259 -24.66 43.23 36.10
CA ASP A 259 -23.19 43.05 36.09
C ASP A 259 -22.69 42.78 37.52
N PRO A 260 -21.48 42.23 37.70
CA PRO A 260 -20.41 43.17 38.08
C PRO A 260 -19.05 42.89 37.40
N ALA A 261 -18.21 43.93 37.37
CA ALA A 261 -16.95 43.95 36.64
C ALA A 261 -15.70 43.55 37.47
N ALA A 262 -14.62 43.29 36.72
CA ALA A 262 -13.22 43.55 37.05
C ALA A 262 -12.50 42.69 38.12
N ALA A 263 -11.51 41.93 37.64
CA ALA A 263 -10.24 41.70 38.32
C ALA A 263 -9.10 41.74 37.27
N ALA A 264 -8.00 42.42 37.56
CA ALA A 264 -6.82 42.47 36.70
C ALA A 264 -5.59 42.03 37.51
N VAL A 265 -4.94 40.94 37.09
CA VAL A 265 -3.83 40.33 37.81
C VAL A 265 -2.76 39.86 36.82
N VAL A 266 -1.52 40.33 37.06
CA VAL A 266 -0.21 39.80 36.63
C VAL A 266 -0.14 39.04 35.29
N ALA A 267 0.58 39.64 34.33
CA ALA A 267 1.14 38.88 33.21
C ALA A 267 2.31 38.02 33.71
N ASP A 268 2.11 36.69 33.68
CA ASP A 268 3.16 35.67 33.65
C ASP A 268 3.26 35.14 32.20
N ASP A 269 4.29 34.38 31.84
CA ASP A 269 4.56 33.96 30.45
C ASP A 269 3.56 32.90 29.92
N TYR A 270 2.31 33.32 29.68
CA TYR A 270 1.22 32.50 29.15
C TYR A 270 1.41 32.24 27.65
N VAL A 271 2.30 31.29 27.33
CA VAL A 271 2.25 30.58 26.05
C VAL A 271 0.83 29.99 25.93
N PRO A 272 0.03 30.37 24.92
CA PRO A 272 -1.34 29.87 24.81
C PRO A 272 -1.31 28.35 24.67
N PRO A 273 -2.32 27.63 25.21
CA PRO A 273 -2.45 26.20 24.99
C PRO A 273 -2.47 25.95 23.49
N ARG A 274 -1.47 25.23 22.99
CA ARG A 274 -1.34 24.92 21.57
C ARG A 274 -2.49 24.01 21.19
N ASP A 275 -3.21 24.34 20.12
CA ASP A 275 -4.32 23.51 19.63
C ASP A 275 -3.80 22.08 19.38
N GLU A 276 -4.54 21.07 19.83
CA GLU A 276 -4.08 19.67 19.76
C GLU A 276 -3.83 19.22 18.31
N GLN A 277 -4.57 19.80 17.36
CA GLN A 277 -4.35 19.69 15.92
C GLN A 277 -2.92 20.07 15.49
N SER A 278 -2.28 21.03 16.16
CA SER A 278 -0.89 21.40 15.86
C SER A 278 0.09 20.29 16.26
N GLU A 279 -0.16 19.59 17.37
CA GLU A 279 0.66 18.43 17.78
C GLU A 279 0.47 17.24 16.85
N GLU A 280 -0.76 16.97 16.37
CA GLU A 280 -1.01 15.93 15.38
C GLU A 280 -0.29 16.21 14.07
N LYS A 281 -0.38 17.44 13.54
CA LYS A 281 0.35 17.87 12.34
C LYS A 281 1.87 17.71 12.49
N ILE A 282 2.42 18.00 13.67
CA ILE A 282 3.84 17.75 13.99
C ILE A 282 4.12 16.24 13.97
N ARG A 283 3.27 15.40 14.59
CA ARG A 283 3.41 13.93 14.56
C ARG A 283 3.36 13.38 13.13
N THR A 284 2.52 13.93 12.24
CA THR A 284 2.48 13.56 10.83
C THR A 284 3.82 13.82 10.14
N LEU A 285 4.39 15.02 10.27
CA LEU A 285 5.70 15.35 9.70
C LEU A 285 6.84 14.52 10.31
N VAL A 286 6.79 14.23 11.62
CA VAL A 286 7.75 13.34 12.28
C VAL A 286 7.63 11.89 11.77
N SER A 287 6.42 11.41 11.48
CA SER A 287 6.21 10.09 10.88
C SER A 287 6.72 10.00 9.42
N MET A 288 6.80 11.14 8.72
CA MET A 288 7.48 11.27 7.42
C MET A 288 9.00 11.36 7.54
N GLY A 289 9.55 11.34 8.76
CA GLY A 289 11.00 11.32 9.03
C GLY A 289 11.64 12.69 9.29
N PHE A 290 10.85 13.75 9.46
CA PHE A 290 11.37 15.09 9.75
C PHE A 290 11.60 15.33 11.26
N ASP A 291 12.62 16.12 11.60
CA ASP A 291 12.90 16.50 12.99
C ASP A 291 11.75 17.34 13.59
N PRO A 292 11.28 17.07 14.83
CA PRO A 292 10.11 17.72 15.42
C PRO A 292 10.24 19.25 15.56
N ASP A 293 11.42 19.79 15.88
CA ASP A 293 11.62 21.22 16.02
C ASP A 293 11.91 21.92 14.68
N ARG A 294 12.20 21.16 13.62
CA ARG A 294 12.16 21.64 12.23
C ARG A 294 10.72 21.61 11.70
N SER A 295 9.96 20.53 11.96
CA SER A 295 8.55 20.37 11.63
C SER A 295 7.66 21.45 12.25
N ARG A 296 7.93 21.83 13.51
CA ARG A 296 7.29 22.97 14.18
C ARG A 296 7.48 24.27 13.41
N ARG A 297 8.73 24.64 13.12
CA ARG A 297 9.06 25.87 12.36
C ARG A 297 8.48 25.86 10.95
N ALA A 298 8.47 24.70 10.27
CA ALA A 298 7.87 24.56 8.96
C ALA A 298 6.34 24.71 8.98
N LEU A 299 5.65 24.21 10.02
CA LEU A 299 4.22 24.44 10.22
C LEU A 299 3.91 25.90 10.58
N ASP A 300 4.71 26.52 11.44
CA ASP A 300 4.59 27.95 11.78
C ASP A 300 4.77 28.83 10.52
N ALA A 301 5.70 28.45 9.62
CA ALA A 301 5.95 29.14 8.34
C ALA A 301 4.92 28.83 7.23
N ALA A 302 4.24 27.68 7.30
CA ALA A 302 3.21 27.24 6.35
C ALA A 302 1.77 27.52 6.83
N GLU A 303 1.60 28.44 7.79
CA GLU A 303 0.30 28.81 8.41
C GLU A 303 -0.51 27.59 8.90
N GLY A 304 0.17 26.51 9.28
CA GLY A 304 -0.42 25.26 9.76
C GLY A 304 -0.85 24.25 8.69
N ASP A 305 -0.46 24.39 7.41
CA ASP A 305 -0.59 23.32 6.41
C ASP A 305 0.57 22.32 6.47
N VAL A 306 0.24 21.03 6.55
CA VAL A 306 1.20 19.92 6.55
C VAL A 306 1.87 19.76 5.19
N VAL A 307 1.16 20.02 4.08
CA VAL A 307 1.70 19.78 2.73
C VAL A 307 2.75 20.83 2.38
N SER A 308 2.44 22.12 2.54
CA SER A 308 3.44 23.19 2.39
C SER A 308 4.57 23.10 3.42
N ALA A 309 4.32 22.65 4.66
CA ALA A 309 5.39 22.41 5.62
C ALA A 309 6.35 21.28 5.17
N ALA A 310 5.82 20.16 4.65
CA ALA A 310 6.62 19.08 4.08
C ALA A 310 7.42 19.56 2.85
N GLU A 311 6.83 20.39 1.99
CA GLU A 311 7.50 20.97 0.82
C GLU A 311 8.67 21.89 1.23
N LEU A 312 8.48 22.77 2.22
CA LEU A 312 9.55 23.60 2.79
C LEU A 312 10.70 22.76 3.38
N LEU A 313 10.36 21.67 4.09
CA LEU A 313 11.33 20.76 4.68
C LEU A 313 12.17 20.02 3.62
N LEU A 314 11.56 19.65 2.50
CA LEU A 314 12.21 19.01 1.34
C LEU A 314 13.02 20.01 0.49
N LEU A 315 12.55 21.26 0.35
CA LEU A 315 13.25 22.32 -0.37
C LEU A 315 14.46 22.90 0.38
N GLY A 316 14.60 22.61 1.68
CA GLY A 316 15.81 22.90 2.45
C GLY A 316 16.00 24.38 2.83
N ALA A 317 14.94 25.18 2.85
CA ALA A 317 15.01 26.65 2.77
C ALA A 317 15.69 27.41 3.95
N ASP A 318 15.96 26.77 5.10
CA ASP A 318 16.22 27.44 6.38
C ASP A 318 17.64 27.24 6.99
N GLU A 319 18.69 27.03 6.20
CA GLU A 319 20.07 26.99 6.76
C GLU A 319 20.74 28.38 6.89
N GLU A 320 20.30 29.41 6.16
CA GLU A 320 20.97 30.73 6.12
C GLU A 320 20.51 31.75 7.20
N GLN A 321 20.21 31.32 8.45
CA GLN A 321 19.95 32.32 9.51
C GLN A 321 20.27 31.96 10.98
N GLN A 322 21.35 31.21 11.26
CA GLN A 322 21.82 31.08 12.66
C GLN A 322 23.35 31.03 12.86
N HIS A 323 24.02 32.17 12.62
CA HIS A 323 25.42 32.37 12.98
C HIS A 323 25.65 33.64 13.82
N ARG A 324 25.82 33.47 15.14
CA ARG A 324 26.68 34.36 15.94
C ARG A 324 27.20 33.70 17.23
N PRO A 325 28.52 33.53 17.40
CA PRO A 325 29.10 32.96 18.61
C PRO A 325 29.33 34.02 19.70
N THR A 326 29.06 33.68 20.96
CA THR A 326 29.54 34.42 22.14
C THR A 326 30.82 33.79 22.67
N SER A 327 31.90 34.59 22.74
CA SER A 327 33.24 34.15 23.11
C SER A 327 33.51 34.22 24.62
N HIS A 328 34.00 33.14 25.24
CA HIS A 328 34.78 33.19 26.49
C HIS A 328 35.74 31.97 26.64
N LEU A 329 36.91 32.20 27.24
CA LEU A 329 38.01 31.28 27.55
C LEU A 329 38.87 31.91 28.68
N PRO A 330 39.79 31.18 29.35
CA PRO A 330 39.79 29.79 29.84
C PRO A 330 40.06 29.79 31.39
N PRO A 331 40.50 28.69 32.07
CA PRO A 331 41.95 28.37 32.09
C PRO A 331 42.40 26.90 32.33
N THR A 332 43.63 26.60 31.86
CA THR A 332 44.65 25.66 32.43
C THR A 332 44.34 24.20 32.83
N ALA A 333 44.66 23.28 31.91
CA ALA A 333 45.73 22.25 31.98
C ALA A 333 46.00 21.37 33.24
N THR A 334 46.06 20.04 33.03
CA THR A 334 47.18 19.17 33.48
C THR A 334 47.23 17.84 32.68
N VAL A 335 48.32 17.07 32.82
CA VAL A 335 48.81 15.97 31.93
C VAL A 335 49.67 14.99 32.78
N PRO A 336 50.07 13.76 32.37
CA PRO A 336 49.38 12.60 31.76
C PRO A 336 49.42 11.33 32.67
N THR A 337 48.87 10.19 32.22
CA THR A 337 49.45 8.85 32.53
C THR A 337 49.16 7.83 31.42
N SER A 338 50.08 6.89 31.19
CA SER A 338 49.96 5.75 30.26
C SER A 338 49.11 4.60 30.87
N THR A 339 48.73 3.55 30.13
CA THR A 339 49.56 2.33 29.90
C THR A 339 48.88 1.36 28.90
N SER A 340 49.62 0.38 28.37
CA SER A 340 49.40 -0.36 27.12
C SER A 340 48.84 -1.81 27.22
N SER A 341 48.04 -2.21 26.22
CA SER A 341 47.93 -3.59 25.65
C SER A 341 47.10 -3.54 24.36
N SER A 342 47.39 -4.10 23.16
CA SER A 342 48.15 -5.27 22.65
C SER A 342 47.24 -6.48 22.29
N THR A 343 47.00 -6.86 21.01
CA THR A 343 47.54 -6.28 19.75
C THR A 343 46.54 -6.20 18.55
N PRO A 344 46.15 -7.26 17.78
CA PRO A 344 45.93 -7.08 16.33
C PRO A 344 44.67 -7.70 15.67
N GLN A 345 44.41 -7.26 14.42
CA GLN A 345 43.60 -7.88 13.33
C GLN A 345 42.06 -7.90 13.50
N ASN A 346 41.24 -7.72 12.44
CA ASN A 346 41.51 -7.77 10.99
C ASN A 346 40.66 -6.76 10.15
N ALA A 347 41.05 -6.55 8.88
CA ALA A 347 40.31 -6.04 7.69
C ALA A 347 38.90 -5.39 7.90
N SER A 348 38.68 -4.09 7.63
CA SER A 348 38.39 -3.45 6.30
C SER A 348 37.14 -4.01 5.57
N HIS A 349 36.18 -3.22 5.07
CA HIS A 349 36.30 -1.91 4.38
C HIS A 349 35.16 -0.91 4.69
N SER A 350 35.35 0.34 4.26
CA SER A 350 34.37 1.45 4.30
C SER A 350 34.19 2.13 2.93
N ALA A 351 32.94 2.38 2.54
CA ALA A 351 32.51 3.44 1.63
C ALA A 351 31.02 3.71 1.91
N SER A 352 30.49 4.91 2.18
CA SER A 352 30.72 6.27 1.66
C SER A 352 30.22 6.47 0.23
N PHE A 353 28.90 6.63 0.09
CA PHE A 353 28.29 7.26 -1.09
C PHE A 353 28.62 8.76 -1.08
N ASN A 354 29.00 9.29 -2.25
CA ASN A 354 28.97 10.72 -2.56
C ASN A 354 27.98 10.91 -3.69
N GLU A 355 26.99 11.78 -3.53
CA GLU A 355 26.09 12.16 -4.63
C GLU A 355 25.84 13.68 -4.62
N ALA A 356 26.25 14.31 -5.71
CA ALA A 356 26.14 15.74 -6.02
C ALA A 356 26.53 15.91 -7.49
N GLU A 357 25.93 16.75 -8.32
CA GLU A 357 24.65 17.50 -8.23
C GLU A 357 24.28 17.86 -9.70
N THR A 358 23.20 18.61 -9.90
CA THR A 358 22.87 19.39 -11.13
C THR A 358 22.35 18.66 -12.39
N LYS A 359 21.51 19.26 -13.26
CA LYS A 359 20.41 20.27 -13.11
C LYS A 359 19.76 20.48 -14.49
N LYS A 360 18.47 20.92 -14.51
CA LYS A 360 17.78 21.82 -15.48
C LYS A 360 16.61 21.30 -16.34
N THR A 361 15.43 21.89 -16.04
CA THR A 361 14.47 22.62 -16.92
C THR A 361 13.87 22.00 -18.20
N ALA A 362 12.64 22.31 -18.60
CA ALA A 362 11.47 22.94 -17.94
C ALA A 362 10.26 22.98 -18.91
N SER A 363 9.05 23.12 -18.36
CA SER A 363 7.81 23.53 -19.06
C SER A 363 7.22 22.51 -20.08
N ASN A 364 5.94 22.59 -20.49
CA ASN A 364 4.95 23.64 -20.24
C ASN A 364 3.50 23.10 -20.15
N THR A 365 2.59 23.92 -19.62
CA THR A 365 1.18 23.58 -19.33
C THR A 365 0.25 23.84 -20.52
N THR A 366 -0.70 22.94 -20.80
CA THR A 366 -2.04 23.29 -21.35
C THR A 366 -3.08 22.23 -20.98
N ALA A 367 -4.27 22.67 -20.53
CA ALA A 367 -5.45 21.81 -20.36
C ALA A 367 -6.57 22.24 -21.33
N ALA A 368 -7.24 21.28 -21.96
CA ALA A 368 -8.44 21.52 -22.78
C ALA A 368 -9.37 20.29 -22.78
N LYS A 369 -10.67 20.52 -22.93
CA LYS A 369 -11.74 19.51 -22.93
C LYS A 369 -12.08 19.06 -24.36
N SER A 370 -12.88 17.99 -24.45
CA SER A 370 -14.09 17.88 -25.31
C SER A 370 -14.11 16.85 -26.46
N SER A 371 -15.03 15.88 -26.30
CA SER A 371 -15.97 15.36 -27.33
C SER A 371 -15.52 14.41 -28.46
N GLN A 372 -16.01 13.17 -28.29
CA GLN A 372 -16.55 12.24 -29.31
C GLN A 372 -16.86 12.79 -30.72
N LYS A 373 -16.36 12.09 -31.76
CA LYS A 373 -17.14 11.40 -32.84
C LYS A 373 -16.17 10.61 -33.76
N LEU A 374 -16.33 9.31 -34.03
CA LEU A 374 -17.36 8.51 -34.76
C LEU A 374 -17.09 8.37 -36.28
N PHE A 375 -17.06 7.10 -36.76
CA PHE A 375 -16.82 6.59 -38.14
C PHE A 375 -15.38 6.65 -38.70
N GLY A 376 -14.95 5.60 -39.43
CA GLY A 376 -13.71 5.73 -40.25
C GLY A 376 -13.00 4.52 -40.90
N THR A 377 -13.32 3.23 -40.68
CA THR A 377 -12.66 2.12 -41.43
C THR A 377 -13.16 2.07 -42.88
N PRO A 378 -12.28 1.98 -43.90
CA PRO A 378 -11.51 0.77 -44.26
C PRO A 378 -9.99 1.06 -44.41
N GLY A 379 -9.06 0.13 -44.63
CA GLY A 379 -9.09 -1.25 -45.14
C GLY A 379 -8.12 -1.37 -46.33
N PRO A 380 -7.07 -2.22 -46.28
CA PRO A 380 -5.90 -2.05 -47.14
C PRO A 380 -6.03 -2.67 -48.53
N THR A 381 -5.94 -1.86 -49.59
CA THR A 381 -5.83 -2.31 -50.98
C THR A 381 -4.43 -2.12 -51.55
N GLN A 382 -3.80 -3.22 -51.97
CA GLN A 382 -2.52 -3.20 -52.70
C GLN A 382 -2.67 -2.51 -54.06
N HIS A 383 -1.76 -1.60 -54.44
CA HIS A 383 -1.62 -1.21 -55.84
C HIS A 383 -0.18 -1.05 -56.33
N ARG A 384 0.08 -1.77 -57.42
CA ARG A 384 1.36 -1.95 -58.12
C ARG A 384 1.44 -1.00 -59.33
N ARG A 385 2.48 -0.15 -59.40
CA ARG A 385 3.18 0.37 -60.60
C ARG A 385 4.28 1.35 -60.14
N GLN A 386 5.55 1.17 -60.57
CA GLN A 386 6.12 1.70 -61.82
C GLN A 386 5.93 3.21 -62.02
N GLY A 387 7.01 3.98 -61.87
CA GLY A 387 7.08 5.39 -62.23
C GLY A 387 8.51 5.92 -62.11
N SER A 388 9.26 5.91 -63.21
CA SER A 388 10.60 6.52 -63.26
C SER A 388 10.49 8.03 -63.45
N SER A 389 11.22 8.82 -62.66
CA SER A 389 11.70 10.13 -63.10
C SER A 389 13.02 10.47 -62.41
N THR A 390 13.96 10.98 -63.19
CA THR A 390 15.25 11.45 -62.72
C THR A 390 15.12 12.85 -62.12
N SER A 391 15.77 13.11 -60.99
CA SER A 391 16.13 14.47 -60.58
C SER A 391 17.60 14.50 -60.19
N VAL A 392 18.33 15.50 -60.70
CA VAL A 392 19.77 15.64 -60.50
C VAL A 392 20.00 16.47 -59.25
N GLY A 393 20.22 15.80 -58.11
CA GLY A 393 20.45 16.43 -56.81
C GLY A 393 21.94 16.51 -56.47
N SER A 394 22.47 17.73 -56.40
CA SER A 394 23.87 18.07 -56.10
C SER A 394 24.49 17.25 -54.95
N GLY A 395 25.70 16.70 -55.18
CA GLY A 395 26.45 15.98 -54.15
C GLY A 395 26.99 16.91 -53.07
N GLY A 396 26.47 16.78 -51.84
CA GLY A 396 26.99 17.49 -50.66
C GLY A 396 28.06 16.69 -49.93
N ASN A 397 29.25 17.27 -49.73
CA ASN A 397 30.33 16.65 -48.96
C ASN A 397 29.97 16.60 -47.46
N PRO A 398 30.10 15.44 -46.76
CA PRO A 398 29.80 15.33 -45.33
C PRO A 398 30.91 15.84 -44.40
N PHE A 399 31.98 16.47 -44.92
CA PHE A 399 33.22 16.75 -44.19
C PHE A 399 33.44 18.25 -43.93
N SER A 400 32.47 18.94 -43.31
CA SER A 400 32.55 20.40 -43.08
C SER A 400 31.80 20.91 -41.84
N GLN A 401 31.88 20.19 -40.70
CA GLN A 401 31.32 20.65 -39.41
C GLN A 401 32.24 20.40 -38.18
N VAL A 402 33.56 20.59 -38.31
CA VAL A 402 34.49 20.66 -37.16
C VAL A 402 35.38 21.91 -37.29
N SER A 403 34.86 23.07 -36.89
CA SER A 403 35.60 24.34 -36.76
C SER A 403 34.79 25.42 -35.99
N SER A 404 34.38 25.16 -34.74
CA SER A 404 33.68 26.17 -33.92
C SER A 404 33.75 25.94 -32.40
N TRP A 405 34.94 25.64 -31.83
CA TRP A 405 35.06 25.48 -30.36
C TRP A 405 36.34 26.01 -29.70
N PHE A 406 37.16 26.80 -30.41
CA PHE A 406 38.29 27.52 -29.80
C PHE A 406 38.06 29.03 -29.89
N GLY A 407 37.66 29.63 -28.76
CA GLY A 407 37.27 31.05 -28.70
C GLY A 407 36.71 31.46 -27.33
N GLY A 408 37.56 31.46 -26.30
CA GLY A 408 37.18 31.87 -24.95
C GLY A 408 38.42 32.15 -24.10
N ALA A 409 38.77 33.43 -23.94
CA ALA A 409 39.81 33.86 -23.03
C ALA A 409 39.19 34.32 -21.71
N GLY A 410 39.66 33.77 -20.60
CA GLY A 410 39.31 34.15 -19.25
C GLY A 410 40.40 33.66 -18.30
N ALA A 411 40.94 34.55 -17.48
CA ALA A 411 41.96 34.20 -16.50
C ALA A 411 41.32 34.05 -15.13
N GLU A 412 41.76 33.06 -14.34
CA GLU A 412 42.05 33.26 -12.92
C GLU A 412 42.96 32.14 -12.38
N ALA A 413 43.22 32.11 -11.07
CA ALA A 413 44.46 31.59 -10.49
C ALA A 413 44.32 30.27 -9.69
N SER A 414 45.41 29.90 -9.01
CA SER A 414 45.63 28.70 -8.16
C SER A 414 45.66 27.35 -8.90
N SER A 415 46.67 26.48 -8.84
CA SER A 415 47.69 26.08 -7.85
C SER A 415 47.31 24.87 -6.97
N VAL A 416 47.55 23.65 -7.47
CA VAL A 416 47.71 22.42 -6.66
C VAL A 416 48.94 21.64 -7.18
N SER A 417 49.57 20.86 -6.30
CA SER A 417 50.92 20.29 -6.47
C SER A 417 50.98 18.91 -7.15
N SER A 418 52.11 18.66 -7.81
CA SER A 418 52.90 17.42 -7.78
C SER A 418 52.20 16.05 -7.70
N ALA A 419 52.22 15.27 -8.79
CA ALA A 419 53.16 14.14 -8.95
C ALA A 419 52.83 13.22 -10.16
N PRO A 420 53.79 12.93 -11.05
CA PRO A 420 53.78 11.74 -11.89
C PRO A 420 54.73 10.65 -11.36
N ILE A 421 54.34 9.38 -11.49
CA ILE A 421 55.10 8.22 -11.01
C ILE A 421 56.28 7.93 -11.93
N ALA A 422 57.44 7.59 -11.35
CA ALA A 422 58.63 7.25 -12.11
C ALA A 422 58.50 5.87 -12.79
N SER A 423 58.33 5.84 -14.11
CA SER A 423 58.46 4.63 -14.94
C SER A 423 59.70 4.74 -15.81
N SER A 424 60.69 3.89 -15.53
CA SER A 424 62.02 3.95 -16.13
C SER A 424 62.06 3.40 -17.56
N ILE A 425 62.14 4.30 -18.55
CA ILE A 425 62.59 3.99 -19.91
C ILE A 425 63.71 4.96 -20.25
N ALA A 426 64.90 4.42 -20.55
CA ALA A 426 66.10 5.22 -20.81
C ALA A 426 66.32 5.41 -22.32
N PRO A 427 66.38 6.66 -22.83
CA PRO A 427 67.02 6.97 -24.10
C PRO A 427 68.51 7.25 -23.87
N SER A 428 69.38 6.39 -24.41
CA SER A 428 70.84 6.46 -24.25
C SER A 428 71.47 7.67 -24.97
N SER A 429 71.37 8.84 -24.35
CA SER A 429 71.91 10.13 -24.81
C SER A 429 73.42 10.25 -24.60
N ASN A 430 74.19 9.28 -25.11
CA ASN A 430 75.63 9.42 -25.31
C ASN A 430 75.90 10.24 -26.58
N THR A 431 75.50 11.51 -26.58
CA THR A 431 75.92 12.49 -27.58
C THR A 431 77.43 12.63 -27.51
N SER A 432 78.11 12.30 -28.61
CA SER A 432 79.57 12.33 -28.72
C SER A 432 80.12 13.75 -28.51
N SER A 433 80.62 14.01 -27.30
CA SER A 433 81.28 15.27 -26.96
C SER A 433 82.65 15.34 -27.64
N ALA A 434 82.77 16.30 -28.57
CA ALA A 434 83.99 16.83 -29.18
C ALA A 434 85.05 15.81 -29.67
N PRO A 435 85.26 15.64 -30.99
CA PRO A 435 86.57 15.19 -31.44
C PRO A 435 87.63 16.20 -30.93
N PRO A 436 88.78 15.76 -30.41
CA PRO A 436 89.87 16.68 -30.14
C PRO A 436 90.36 17.21 -31.48
N ASP A 437 90.01 18.45 -31.82
CA ASP A 437 90.71 19.22 -32.84
C ASP A 437 92.11 19.54 -32.32
N ALA A 438 92.95 18.52 -32.33
CA ALA A 438 94.38 18.61 -32.15
C ALA A 438 94.99 19.23 -33.43
N GLY A 439 94.55 20.46 -33.72
CA GLY A 439 95.19 21.42 -34.60
C GLY A 439 96.59 21.69 -34.10
N SER A 440 97.47 20.72 -34.32
CA SER A 440 98.89 20.81 -34.12
C SER A 440 99.40 21.84 -35.10
N GLU A 441 99.39 23.09 -34.66
CA GLU A 441 100.01 24.22 -35.32
C GLU A 441 101.51 23.95 -35.35
N ILE A 442 101.96 23.15 -36.32
CA ILE A 442 103.35 22.90 -36.60
C ILE A 442 103.93 24.24 -37.03
N LYS A 443 104.43 24.99 -36.05
CA LYS A 443 105.16 26.25 -36.22
C LYS A 443 106.48 25.94 -36.92
N LEU A 444 106.38 25.68 -38.23
CA LEU A 444 107.48 25.57 -39.17
C LEU A 444 108.33 26.84 -39.03
N ASN A 445 109.48 26.68 -38.38
CA ASN A 445 110.39 27.78 -38.08
C ASN A 445 110.66 28.55 -39.38
N ALA A 446 110.33 29.85 -39.41
CA ALA A 446 110.30 30.64 -40.64
C ALA A 446 111.65 30.64 -41.40
N ALA A 447 112.77 30.46 -40.68
CA ALA A 447 114.09 30.27 -41.28
C ALA A 447 114.17 29.00 -42.18
N MET A 448 113.54 27.90 -41.77
CA MET A 448 113.48 26.67 -42.56
C MET A 448 112.53 26.81 -43.76
N ALA A 449 111.38 27.46 -43.59
CA ALA A 449 110.47 27.76 -44.70
C ALA A 449 111.14 28.61 -45.78
N ASN A 450 111.85 29.67 -45.39
CA ASN A 450 112.64 30.50 -46.29
C ASN A 450 113.78 29.71 -46.97
N SER A 451 114.46 28.82 -46.26
CA SER A 451 115.51 27.96 -46.84
C SER A 451 115.00 26.91 -47.83
N MET A 452 113.72 26.50 -47.75
CA MET A 452 113.10 25.66 -48.78
C MET A 452 112.65 26.49 -49.97
N ALA A 453 112.02 27.65 -49.72
CA ALA A 453 111.61 28.59 -50.76
C ALA A 453 112.78 29.06 -51.64
N SER A 454 113.98 29.25 -51.07
CA SER A 454 115.19 29.62 -51.81
C SER A 454 115.86 28.48 -52.61
N LYS A 455 115.39 27.24 -52.46
CA LYS A 455 115.90 26.05 -53.19
C LYS A 455 114.96 25.57 -54.29
N LEU A 456 113.69 25.94 -54.21
CA LEU A 456 112.68 25.63 -55.23
C LEU A 456 112.84 26.57 -56.42
N THR A 457 112.85 26.02 -57.64
CA THR A 457 112.79 26.84 -58.85
C THR A 457 111.43 27.54 -58.97
N PRO A 458 111.33 28.68 -59.69
CA PRO A 458 110.06 29.38 -59.88
C PRO A 458 108.94 28.49 -60.50
N ALA A 459 109.31 27.48 -61.28
CA ALA A 459 108.37 26.51 -61.85
C ALA A 459 107.78 25.58 -60.77
N GLU A 460 108.61 25.04 -59.88
CA GLU A 460 108.16 24.20 -58.76
C GLU A 460 107.31 25.00 -57.78
N LEU A 461 107.70 26.26 -57.49
CA LEU A 461 106.91 27.18 -56.67
C LEU A 461 105.51 27.44 -57.27
N SER A 462 105.40 27.60 -58.59
CA SER A 462 104.11 27.73 -59.29
C SER A 462 103.26 26.45 -59.22
N ILE A 463 103.89 25.27 -59.26
CA ILE A 463 103.19 23.98 -59.08
C ILE A 463 102.68 23.84 -57.63
N ILE A 464 103.51 24.16 -56.63
CA ILE A 464 103.16 24.09 -55.21
C ILE A 464 102.02 25.06 -54.88
N LEU A 465 102.03 26.29 -55.41
CA LEU A 465 100.92 27.24 -55.29
C LEU A 465 99.63 26.66 -55.89
N ARG A 466 99.68 26.14 -57.12
CA ARG A 466 98.52 25.54 -57.80
C ARG A 466 98.01 24.26 -57.13
N MET A 467 98.89 23.53 -56.44
CA MET A 467 98.51 22.39 -55.59
C MET A 467 97.85 22.85 -54.29
N ARG A 468 98.34 23.92 -53.66
CA ARG A 468 97.73 24.53 -52.47
C ARG A 468 96.35 25.11 -52.78
N GLU A 469 96.19 25.81 -53.89
CA GLU A 469 94.89 26.33 -54.38
C GLU A 469 93.89 25.18 -54.58
N LYS A 470 94.33 24.07 -55.18
CA LYS A 470 93.51 22.85 -55.32
C LYS A 470 93.17 22.22 -53.98
N LEU A 471 94.13 22.09 -53.06
CA LEU A 471 93.92 21.54 -51.72
C LEU A 471 92.89 22.37 -50.96
N GLN A 472 93.09 23.68 -50.90
CA GLN A 472 92.21 24.63 -50.23
C GLN A 472 90.81 24.67 -50.86
N LYS A 473 90.70 24.48 -52.17
CA LYS A 473 89.40 24.27 -52.82
C LYS A 473 88.75 22.95 -52.40
N CYS A 474 89.47 21.83 -52.42
CA CYS A 474 88.94 20.54 -51.98
C CYS A 474 88.54 20.56 -50.49
N GLU A 475 89.27 21.29 -49.64
CA GLU A 475 88.91 21.53 -48.23
C GLU A 475 87.61 22.35 -48.12
N ALA A 476 87.47 23.44 -48.88
CA ALA A 476 86.25 24.24 -48.91
C ALA A 476 85.04 23.46 -49.45
N ASP A 477 85.22 22.70 -50.53
CA ASP A 477 84.20 21.81 -51.10
C ASP A 477 83.83 20.71 -50.07
N ALA A 478 84.79 20.12 -49.34
CA ALA A 478 84.53 19.12 -48.31
C ALA A 478 83.84 19.68 -47.05
N ILE A 479 84.10 20.93 -46.68
CA ILE A 479 83.36 21.64 -45.63
C ILE A 479 81.92 21.91 -46.10
N LYS A 480 81.74 22.39 -47.33
CA LYS A 480 80.42 22.61 -47.94
C LYS A 480 79.58 21.33 -47.95
N TRP A 481 80.12 20.21 -48.42
CA TRP A 481 79.42 18.92 -48.41
C TRP A 481 79.12 18.40 -46.99
N ARG A 482 79.88 18.81 -45.97
CA ARG A 482 79.60 18.47 -44.57
C ARG A 482 78.41 19.27 -44.04
N VAL A 483 78.38 20.58 -44.27
CA VAL A 483 77.24 21.43 -43.88
C VAL A 483 75.97 21.01 -44.62
N GLU A 484 76.04 20.74 -45.93
CA GLU A 484 74.89 20.25 -46.70
C GLU A 484 74.40 18.86 -46.26
N LYS A 485 75.28 18.02 -45.69
CA LYS A 485 74.89 16.77 -45.02
C LYS A 485 74.21 17.02 -43.68
N GLU A 486 74.77 17.89 -42.84
CA GLU A 486 74.22 18.24 -41.52
C GLU A 486 72.84 18.90 -41.66
N ASP A 487 72.66 19.81 -42.63
CA ASP A 487 71.35 20.38 -43.01
C ASP A 487 70.38 19.29 -43.51
N ALA A 488 70.83 18.34 -44.33
CA ALA A 488 69.97 17.26 -44.83
C ALA A 488 69.52 16.31 -43.71
N GLU A 489 70.40 15.99 -42.75
CA GLU A 489 70.07 15.17 -41.58
C GLU A 489 69.12 15.90 -40.62
N ALA A 490 69.32 17.20 -40.40
CA ALA A 490 68.39 18.03 -39.62
C ALA A 490 66.99 18.12 -40.28
N ASN A 491 66.95 18.30 -41.60
CA ASN A 491 65.69 18.30 -42.35
C ASN A 491 64.98 16.93 -42.26
N LEU A 492 65.71 15.82 -42.44
CA LEU A 492 65.14 14.47 -42.30
C LEU A 492 64.53 14.25 -40.91
N ALA A 493 65.28 14.56 -39.85
CA ALA A 493 64.80 14.42 -38.47
C ALA A 493 63.55 15.28 -38.19
N SER A 494 63.46 16.49 -38.79
CA SER A 494 62.26 17.33 -38.65
C SER A 494 61.03 16.73 -39.34
N VAL A 495 61.21 16.10 -40.51
CA VAL A 495 60.13 15.42 -41.25
C VAL A 495 59.70 14.14 -40.53
N GLU A 496 60.64 13.41 -39.94
CA GLU A 496 60.35 12.23 -39.12
C GLU A 496 59.56 12.60 -37.85
N ALA A 497 59.93 13.68 -37.14
CA ALA A 497 59.17 14.18 -36.00
C ALA A 497 57.73 14.61 -36.38
N VAL A 498 57.55 15.28 -37.53
CA VAL A 498 56.20 15.64 -38.03
C VAL A 498 55.40 14.39 -38.40
N LYS A 499 56.03 13.38 -38.99
CA LYS A 499 55.40 12.08 -39.31
C LYS A 499 54.97 11.34 -38.04
N GLU A 500 55.81 11.28 -37.01
CA GLU A 500 55.47 10.65 -35.72
C GLU A 500 54.33 11.38 -35.01
N PHE A 501 54.33 12.72 -35.02
CA PHE A 501 53.23 13.53 -34.50
C PHE A 501 51.91 13.24 -35.23
N LEU A 502 51.94 13.16 -36.57
CA LEU A 502 50.74 12.85 -37.37
C LEU A 502 50.24 11.41 -37.13
N VAL A 503 51.13 10.41 -37.06
CA VAL A 503 50.76 9.02 -36.74
C VAL A 503 50.17 8.91 -35.34
N THR A 504 50.72 9.63 -34.37
CA THR A 504 50.20 9.69 -32.99
C THR A 504 48.80 10.30 -32.98
N ARG A 505 48.63 11.47 -33.61
CA ARG A 505 47.35 12.18 -33.68
C ARG A 505 46.26 11.39 -34.43
N VAL A 506 46.62 10.65 -35.48
CA VAL A 506 45.68 9.74 -36.17
C VAL A 506 45.22 8.64 -35.22
N ARG A 507 46.14 8.00 -34.49
CA ARG A 507 45.82 6.98 -33.46
C ARG A 507 45.01 7.55 -32.30
N ASP A 508 45.20 8.82 -31.93
CA ASP A 508 44.37 9.51 -30.94
C ASP A 508 42.93 9.66 -31.45
N THR A 509 42.75 10.14 -32.70
CA THR A 509 41.42 10.26 -33.31
C THR A 509 40.75 8.90 -33.54
N GLU A 510 41.51 7.86 -33.87
CA GLU A 510 41.02 6.48 -34.00
C GLU A 510 40.51 5.94 -32.66
N ARG A 511 41.25 6.16 -31.56
CA ARG A 511 40.81 5.83 -30.20
C ARG A 511 39.55 6.59 -29.78
N VAL A 512 39.44 7.88 -30.10
CA VAL A 512 38.23 8.67 -29.82
C VAL A 512 37.02 8.15 -30.60
N VAL A 513 37.16 7.87 -31.90
CA VAL A 513 36.08 7.31 -32.73
C VAL A 513 35.65 5.92 -32.24
N GLN A 514 36.61 5.08 -31.84
CA GLN A 514 36.30 3.75 -31.29
C GLN A 514 35.58 3.84 -29.94
N ALA A 515 35.95 4.79 -29.07
CA ALA A 515 35.25 5.06 -27.81
C ALA A 515 33.82 5.57 -28.04
N GLN A 516 33.61 6.54 -28.95
CA GLN A 516 32.26 7.00 -29.31
C GLN A 516 31.40 5.88 -29.93
N LYS A 517 32.02 4.93 -30.64
CA LYS A 517 31.36 3.72 -31.15
C LYS A 517 31.05 2.70 -30.05
N GLU A 518 31.74 2.73 -28.91
CA GLU A 518 31.44 1.96 -27.69
C GLU A 518 30.24 2.58 -26.96
N GLU A 519 30.32 3.87 -26.66
CA GLU A 519 29.27 4.69 -26.05
C GLU A 519 27.94 4.57 -26.81
N MET A 520 27.96 4.66 -28.15
CA MET A 520 26.77 4.47 -28.99
C MET A 520 26.17 3.05 -28.88
N ARG A 521 26.99 2.01 -28.70
CA ARG A 521 26.51 0.64 -28.47
C ARG A 521 25.93 0.47 -27.07
N GLU A 522 26.50 1.12 -26.06
CA GLU A 522 25.92 1.13 -24.71
C GLU A 522 24.58 1.87 -24.66
N VAL A 523 24.45 3.00 -25.35
CA VAL A 523 23.18 3.74 -25.48
C VAL A 523 22.14 2.90 -26.23
N GLN A 524 22.51 2.19 -27.29
CA GLN A 524 21.61 1.26 -27.98
C GLN A 524 21.19 0.08 -27.07
N LYS A 525 22.11 -0.46 -26.28
CA LYS A 525 21.82 -1.53 -25.31
C LYS A 525 20.83 -1.05 -24.24
N LYS A 526 21.09 0.11 -23.62
CA LYS A 526 20.18 0.73 -22.63
C LYS A 526 18.81 1.01 -23.23
N SER A 527 18.74 1.53 -24.45
CA SER A 527 17.48 1.78 -25.17
C SER A 527 16.66 0.50 -25.46
N LEU A 528 17.27 -0.69 -25.48
CA LEU A 528 16.55 -1.97 -25.57
C LEU A 528 16.11 -2.45 -24.18
N GLU A 529 16.94 -2.28 -23.15
CA GLU A 529 16.60 -2.58 -21.76
C GLU A 529 15.42 -1.70 -21.27
N ASP A 530 15.43 -0.41 -21.60
CA ASP A 530 14.32 0.52 -21.38
C ASP A 530 13.05 0.09 -22.14
N GLN A 531 13.18 -0.43 -23.37
CA GLN A 531 12.06 -0.93 -24.15
C GLN A 531 11.45 -2.19 -23.53
N GLU A 532 12.25 -3.11 -23.00
CA GLU A 532 11.77 -4.30 -22.27
C GLU A 532 11.02 -3.89 -20.99
N VAL A 533 11.53 -2.91 -20.24
CA VAL A 533 10.86 -2.35 -19.05
C VAL A 533 9.54 -1.68 -19.41
N ILE A 534 9.49 -0.89 -20.49
CA ILE A 534 8.25 -0.26 -20.97
C ILE A 534 7.22 -1.34 -21.34
N VAL A 535 7.58 -2.37 -22.10
CA VAL A 535 6.67 -3.46 -22.49
C VAL A 535 6.14 -4.22 -21.26
N PHE A 536 6.98 -4.49 -20.26
CA PHE A 536 6.58 -5.13 -19.01
C PHE A 536 5.59 -4.26 -18.21
N LEU A 537 5.82 -2.95 -18.10
CA LEU A 537 4.89 -2.02 -17.45
C LEU A 537 3.56 -1.94 -18.22
N ASP A 538 3.62 -1.89 -19.55
CA ASP A 538 2.46 -1.88 -20.44
C ASP A 538 1.60 -3.14 -20.32
N GLU A 539 2.21 -4.31 -20.12
CA GLU A 539 1.51 -5.58 -19.86
C GLU A 539 0.93 -5.61 -18.44
N ARG A 540 1.69 -5.15 -17.44
CA ARG A 540 1.24 -5.10 -16.04
C ARG A 540 0.07 -4.14 -15.84
N VAL A 541 0.04 -3.00 -16.53
CA VAL A 541 -1.10 -2.07 -16.53
C VAL A 541 -2.35 -2.74 -17.11
N LYS A 542 -2.24 -3.40 -18.28
CA LYS A 542 -3.38 -4.09 -18.91
C LYS A 542 -3.97 -5.20 -18.04
N GLU A 543 -3.13 -5.94 -17.32
CA GLU A 543 -3.61 -6.96 -16.37
C GLU A 543 -4.30 -6.34 -15.14
N LEU A 544 -3.81 -5.18 -14.64
CA LEU A 544 -4.50 -4.44 -13.58
C LEU A 544 -5.85 -3.86 -14.06
N GLU A 545 -5.91 -3.32 -15.28
CA GLU A 545 -7.16 -2.88 -15.91
C GLU A 545 -8.16 -4.04 -16.04
N ARG A 546 -7.69 -5.23 -16.46
CA ARG A 546 -8.50 -6.46 -16.55
C ARG A 546 -9.07 -6.86 -15.18
N VAL A 547 -8.25 -6.86 -14.14
CA VAL A 547 -8.69 -7.17 -12.76
C VAL A 547 -9.68 -6.13 -12.23
N VAL A 548 -9.46 -4.84 -12.51
CA VAL A 548 -10.38 -3.76 -12.12
C VAL A 548 -11.75 -3.92 -12.80
N GLU A 549 -11.80 -4.27 -14.08
CA GLU A 549 -13.08 -4.51 -14.77
C GLU A 549 -13.77 -5.80 -14.31
N GLU A 550 -13.00 -6.86 -14.02
CA GLU A 550 -13.51 -8.09 -13.40
C GLU A 550 -14.15 -7.81 -12.04
N LEU A 551 -13.52 -7.00 -11.18
CA LEU A 551 -14.06 -6.58 -9.88
C LEU A 551 -15.34 -5.75 -10.02
N LYS A 552 -15.41 -4.78 -10.95
CA LYS A 552 -16.65 -4.03 -11.23
C LYS A 552 -17.79 -4.95 -11.66
N SER A 553 -17.50 -5.97 -12.47
CA SER A 553 -18.52 -6.95 -12.92
C SER A 553 -19.08 -7.77 -11.76
N LYS A 554 -18.24 -8.10 -10.77
CA LYS A 554 -18.65 -8.78 -9.52
C LYS A 554 -19.44 -7.82 -8.62
N GLU A 555 -18.99 -6.58 -8.41
CA GLU A 555 -19.73 -5.55 -7.67
C GLU A 555 -21.15 -5.37 -8.26
N ALA A 556 -21.25 -5.18 -9.58
CA ALA A 556 -22.54 -5.01 -10.25
C ALA A 556 -23.47 -6.23 -10.10
N THR A 557 -22.91 -7.44 -10.02
CA THR A 557 -23.67 -8.68 -9.78
C THR A 557 -24.18 -8.74 -8.34
N ILE A 558 -23.31 -8.55 -7.35
CA ILE A 558 -23.66 -8.54 -5.91
C ILE A 558 -24.68 -7.43 -5.60
N LYS A 559 -24.51 -6.25 -6.20
CA LYS A 559 -25.41 -5.10 -6.07
C LYS A 559 -26.79 -5.34 -6.68
N LYS A 560 -26.86 -6.15 -7.74
CA LYS A 560 -28.14 -6.63 -8.29
C LYS A 560 -28.77 -7.66 -7.34
N GLU A 561 -28.03 -8.67 -6.91
CA GLU A 561 -28.54 -9.75 -6.04
C GLU A 561 -29.06 -9.22 -4.70
N THR A 562 -28.35 -8.29 -4.08
CA THR A 562 -28.81 -7.58 -2.87
C THR A 562 -30.09 -6.78 -3.13
N SER A 563 -30.22 -6.09 -4.28
CA SER A 563 -31.47 -5.41 -4.64
C SER A 563 -32.65 -6.38 -4.89
N ASP A 564 -32.37 -7.55 -5.48
CA ASP A 564 -33.36 -8.62 -5.67
C ASP A 564 -33.77 -9.24 -4.32
N ILE A 565 -32.87 -9.33 -3.34
CA ILE A 565 -33.18 -9.76 -1.95
C ILE A 565 -34.03 -8.70 -1.23
N VAL A 566 -33.67 -7.42 -1.30
CA VAL A 566 -34.43 -6.33 -0.69
C VAL A 566 -35.87 -6.30 -1.23
N THR A 567 -36.07 -6.35 -2.56
CA THR A 567 -37.43 -6.35 -3.12
C THR A 567 -38.21 -7.65 -2.86
N LYS A 568 -37.56 -8.78 -2.57
CA LYS A 568 -38.22 -10.00 -2.08
C LYS A 568 -38.66 -9.84 -0.62
N ASN A 569 -37.81 -9.29 0.23
CA ASN A 569 -38.11 -9.06 1.65
C ASN A 569 -39.19 -7.99 1.83
N GLU A 570 -39.19 -6.93 1.02
CA GLU A 570 -40.26 -5.94 0.99
C GLU A 570 -41.63 -6.57 0.66
N LYS A 571 -41.67 -7.48 -0.34
CA LYS A 571 -42.90 -8.22 -0.70
C LYS A 571 -43.37 -9.11 0.45
N LYS A 572 -42.46 -9.84 1.12
CA LYS A 572 -42.78 -10.63 2.33
C LYS A 572 -43.34 -9.74 3.44
N SER A 573 -42.69 -8.61 3.73
CA SER A 573 -43.11 -7.65 4.75
C SER A 573 -44.51 -7.09 4.48
N ARG A 574 -44.84 -6.77 3.22
CA ARG A 574 -46.19 -6.35 2.81
C ARG A 574 -47.22 -7.46 3.07
N VAL A 575 -46.95 -8.70 2.66
CA VAL A 575 -47.86 -9.85 2.90
C VAL A 575 -48.10 -10.09 4.39
N LEU A 576 -47.05 -10.05 5.22
CA LEU A 576 -47.20 -10.18 6.68
C LEU A 576 -47.98 -9.01 7.29
N SER A 577 -47.80 -7.79 6.78
CA SER A 577 -48.56 -6.62 7.22
C SER A 577 -50.04 -6.71 6.87
N ASP A 578 -50.37 -7.22 5.67
CA ASP A 578 -51.75 -7.45 5.24
C ASP A 578 -52.40 -8.62 6.02
N MET A 579 -51.62 -9.65 6.38
CA MET A 579 -52.08 -10.77 7.22
C MET A 579 -52.40 -10.31 8.65
N LEU A 580 -51.47 -9.63 9.32
CA LEU A 580 -51.68 -9.04 10.66
C LEU A 580 -52.86 -8.04 10.66
N ARG A 581 -53.07 -7.32 9.56
CA ARG A 581 -54.23 -6.44 9.39
C ARG A 581 -55.53 -7.23 9.29
N PHE A 582 -55.55 -8.31 8.51
CA PHE A 582 -56.71 -9.19 8.38
C PHE A 582 -57.08 -9.85 9.70
N GLU A 583 -56.10 -10.36 10.45
CA GLU A 583 -56.29 -10.93 11.80
C GLU A 583 -56.89 -9.91 12.77
N ARG A 584 -56.36 -8.67 12.80
CA ARG A 584 -56.93 -7.58 13.62
C ARG A 584 -58.36 -7.22 13.22
N GLU A 585 -58.67 -7.23 11.92
CA GLU A 585 -60.04 -6.99 11.42
C GLU A 585 -60.99 -8.15 11.76
N GLN A 586 -60.50 -9.39 11.71
CA GLN A 586 -61.23 -10.60 12.10
C GLN A 586 -61.51 -10.63 13.60
N ILE A 587 -60.52 -10.35 14.46
CA ILE A 587 -60.69 -10.21 15.91
C ILE A 587 -61.72 -9.12 16.20
N ALA A 588 -61.62 -7.95 15.55
CA ALA A 588 -62.58 -6.87 15.68
C ALA A 588 -63.96 -7.18 15.08
N ALA A 589 -64.14 -8.22 14.26
CA ALA A 589 -65.44 -8.73 13.83
C ALA A 589 -66.01 -9.71 14.86
N ASN A 590 -65.23 -10.71 15.25
CA ASN A 590 -65.57 -11.70 16.28
C ASN A 590 -65.99 -11.02 17.60
N GLU A 591 -65.28 -9.96 18.01
CA GLU A 591 -65.59 -9.19 19.22
C GLU A 591 -66.94 -8.47 19.12
N LYS A 592 -67.33 -7.98 17.93
CA LYS A 592 -68.66 -7.38 17.68
C LYS A 592 -69.76 -8.45 17.72
N GLU A 593 -69.52 -9.63 17.15
CA GLU A 593 -70.46 -10.76 17.18
C GLU A 593 -70.65 -11.31 18.59
N TRP A 594 -69.58 -11.46 19.36
CA TRP A 594 -69.67 -11.79 20.78
C TRP A 594 -70.43 -10.71 21.57
N LYS A 595 -70.17 -9.43 21.31
CA LYS A 595 -70.91 -8.31 21.93
C LYS A 595 -72.38 -8.26 21.52
N THR A 596 -72.80 -8.76 20.35
CA THR A 596 -74.24 -8.88 20.00
C THR A 596 -74.86 -10.14 20.60
N ALA A 597 -74.19 -11.29 20.57
CA ALA A 597 -74.62 -12.52 21.23
C ALA A 597 -74.83 -12.33 22.74
N LYS A 598 -73.87 -11.71 23.43
CA LYS A 598 -73.95 -11.34 24.86
C LYS A 598 -75.16 -10.43 25.14
N LYS A 599 -75.48 -9.48 24.25
CA LYS A 599 -76.68 -8.62 24.34
C LYS A 599 -77.99 -9.37 24.08
N LEU A 600 -78.00 -10.42 23.26
CA LEU A 600 -79.17 -11.27 23.06
C LEU A 600 -79.41 -12.16 24.29
N LEU A 601 -78.38 -12.87 24.76
CA LEU A 601 -78.47 -13.75 25.94
C LEU A 601 -78.90 -12.97 27.20
N VAL A 602 -78.42 -11.73 27.40
CA VAL A 602 -78.89 -10.86 28.50
C VAL A 602 -80.38 -10.48 28.36
N LYS A 603 -80.90 -10.28 27.15
CA LYS A 603 -82.35 -10.07 26.92
C LYS A 603 -83.16 -11.33 27.21
N GLU A 604 -82.66 -12.49 26.80
CA GLU A 604 -83.31 -13.78 27.03
C GLU A 604 -83.35 -14.15 28.52
N VAL A 605 -82.24 -14.00 29.24
CA VAL A 605 -82.19 -14.18 30.70
C VAL A 605 -83.14 -13.21 31.40
N ARG A 606 -83.23 -11.94 30.98
CA ARG A 606 -84.21 -10.98 31.51
C ARG A 606 -85.66 -11.40 31.19
N SER A 607 -85.93 -11.90 29.99
CA SER A 607 -87.25 -12.43 29.59
C SER A 607 -87.65 -13.65 30.42
N CYS A 608 -86.74 -14.61 30.63
CA CYS A 608 -86.99 -15.79 31.44
C CYS A 608 -87.20 -15.42 32.92
N ARG A 609 -86.41 -14.50 33.49
CA ARG A 609 -86.64 -13.98 34.86
C ARG A 609 -88.00 -13.30 35.00
N ALA A 610 -88.42 -12.47 34.05
CA ALA A 610 -89.74 -11.84 34.06
C ALA A 610 -90.88 -12.88 33.97
N ARG A 611 -90.68 -13.96 33.21
CA ARG A 611 -91.63 -15.07 33.08
C ARG A 611 -91.73 -15.92 34.36
N ILE A 612 -90.62 -16.12 35.07
CA ILE A 612 -90.60 -16.76 36.38
C ILE A 612 -91.41 -15.92 37.39
N VAL A 613 -91.15 -14.62 37.49
CA VAL A 613 -91.90 -13.72 38.39
C VAL A 613 -93.39 -13.68 38.08
N ALA A 614 -93.78 -13.76 36.80
CA ALA A 614 -95.19 -13.87 36.40
C ALA A 614 -95.82 -15.20 36.89
N LEU A 615 -95.13 -16.33 36.70
CA LEU A 615 -95.58 -17.64 37.18
C LEU A 615 -95.61 -17.72 38.72
N GLU A 616 -94.67 -17.08 39.41
CA GLU A 616 -94.68 -16.96 40.88
C GLU A 616 -95.92 -16.19 41.37
N ALA A 617 -96.28 -15.09 40.70
CA ALA A 617 -97.51 -14.35 40.99
C ALA A 617 -98.80 -15.14 40.67
N GLU A 618 -98.81 -15.93 39.60
CA GLU A 618 -99.91 -16.86 39.28
C GLU A 618 -100.04 -17.96 40.35
N ILE A 619 -98.93 -18.54 40.80
CA ILE A 619 -98.87 -19.54 41.88
C ILE A 619 -99.35 -18.93 43.20
N GLU A 620 -98.92 -17.71 43.54
CA GLU A 620 -99.38 -17.03 44.75
C GLU A 620 -100.88 -16.72 44.66
N GLY A 621 -101.37 -16.23 43.53
CA GLY A 621 -102.79 -16.00 43.28
C GLY A 621 -103.62 -17.29 43.44
N CYS A 622 -103.16 -18.40 42.87
CA CYS A 622 -103.78 -19.72 43.06
C CYS A 622 -103.73 -20.18 44.53
N SER A 623 -102.64 -19.91 45.24
CA SER A 623 -102.48 -20.23 46.67
C SER A 623 -103.44 -19.41 47.53
N GLN A 624 -103.56 -18.11 47.27
CA GLN A 624 -104.49 -17.21 47.95
C GLN A 624 -105.96 -17.62 47.70
N GLN A 625 -106.32 -17.97 46.46
CA GLN A 625 -107.66 -18.51 46.13
C GLN A 625 -107.94 -19.81 46.89
N ASN A 626 -107.00 -20.75 46.91
CA ASN A 626 -107.11 -21.99 47.69
C ASN A 626 -107.22 -21.72 49.20
N ALA A 627 -106.51 -20.73 49.74
CA ALA A 627 -106.63 -20.31 51.13
C ALA A 627 -108.00 -19.68 51.45
N GLN A 628 -108.56 -18.87 50.54
CA GLN A 628 -109.91 -18.32 50.66
C GLN A 628 -110.97 -19.44 50.62
N LEU A 629 -110.87 -20.38 49.67
CA LEU A 629 -111.76 -21.54 49.59
C LEU A 629 -111.69 -22.42 50.85
N LYS A 630 -110.49 -22.68 51.39
CA LYS A 630 -110.32 -23.39 52.67
C LYS A 630 -110.98 -22.64 53.84
N ARG A 631 -110.81 -21.32 53.95
CA ARG A 631 -111.49 -20.50 54.97
C ARG A 631 -113.01 -20.54 54.82
N GLY A 632 -113.52 -20.42 53.59
CA GLY A 632 -114.95 -20.49 53.29
C GLY A 632 -115.55 -21.86 53.60
N LEU A 633 -114.84 -22.94 53.30
CA LEU A 633 -115.27 -24.31 53.60
C LEU A 633 -115.25 -24.59 55.11
N LEU A 634 -114.23 -24.12 55.84
CA LEU A 634 -114.21 -24.16 57.32
C LEU A 634 -115.35 -23.33 57.94
N ALA A 635 -115.65 -22.15 57.38
CA ALA A 635 -116.78 -21.33 57.83
C ALA A 635 -118.12 -22.06 57.61
N LEU A 636 -118.33 -22.67 56.43
CA LEU A 636 -119.50 -23.50 56.14
C LEU A 636 -119.60 -24.73 57.06
N GLN A 637 -118.46 -25.38 57.36
CA GLN A 637 -118.41 -26.50 58.30
C GLN A 637 -118.84 -26.05 59.72
N SER A 638 -118.32 -24.91 60.20
CA SER A 638 -118.75 -24.34 61.49
C SER A 638 -120.22 -23.91 61.50
N ALA A 639 -120.75 -23.43 60.37
CA ALA A 639 -122.16 -23.05 60.21
C ALA A 639 -123.11 -24.25 60.14
N ASN A 640 -122.63 -25.42 59.69
CA ASN A 640 -123.37 -26.68 59.79
C ASN A 640 -123.39 -27.22 61.22
N VAL A 641 -122.26 -27.20 61.94
CA VAL A 641 -122.23 -27.55 63.38
C VAL A 641 -123.20 -26.66 64.17
N ALA A 642 -123.16 -25.33 63.95
CA ALA A 642 -124.09 -24.38 64.56
C ALA A 642 -125.55 -24.48 64.07
N ARG A 643 -125.86 -25.38 63.12
CA ARG A 643 -127.23 -25.74 62.72
C ARG A 643 -127.74 -27.01 63.39
N GLU A 644 -126.86 -27.93 63.80
CA GLU A 644 -127.24 -29.14 64.54
C GLU A 644 -127.50 -28.85 66.04
N GLU A 645 -126.98 -27.73 66.57
CA GLU A 645 -127.21 -27.29 67.97
C GLU A 645 -128.51 -26.48 68.19
N LYS A 646 -129.52 -26.60 67.31
CA LYS A 646 -130.86 -25.99 67.53
C LYS A 646 -131.96 -27.04 67.67
N PRO A 647 -132.47 -27.29 68.90
CA PRO A 647 -133.65 -28.13 69.14
C PRO A 647 -134.98 -27.39 68.83
#